data_AF-N8YRR8-F1
#
_entry.id   AF-N8YRR8-F1
#
_cell.length_a   1.000
_cell.length_b   1.000
_cell.length_c   1.000
_cell.angle_alpha   90.00
_cell.angle_beta   90.00
_cell.angle_gamma   90.00
#
_symmetry.space_group_name_H-M   'P 1'
#
loop_
_entity.id
_entity.type
_entity.pdbx_description
1 polymer ?
#
loop_
_entity_poly.entity_id
_entity_poly.type
_entity_poly.pdbx_seq_one_letter_code
_entity_poly.pdbx_strand_id
1 'polypeptide(L)'
;METRDIVNAPEVKKTIVERSQRRKDDPEITQWFEKKFFEYVIKHFNPVFHVNSVAAWKICQLPQPIPAWFLKKLEQQPDSHMLYIDPLHEQILALEKPLLEFFNSRLKTNLKGKFMKMTYDQVLDAWHKDHEAMKKRLEKGQWDSSEHAISEVLAVDTGRFIEITATGMLLRKEMAFESRYMQHCLGQFANLTELKDGYGEHYVTQKEFGLFRYFSLRDASNKPHVTISLEWDGEAWCIEQIKGKQNQVPVKKYVDDVLLFLNHIQPKNNHNSDCSNLGIIYRPELLDSQQIDDSVEQQKNSLLHIEQLPYFYFYELSDPLVVEGIVMQNPDLMDLCTQQSSVLQWMMLATNKEEYIQNPQNILIQQVMQFNQTDFDQRKLNIPLKFEKKKTLPLILHLILLPFYLIFLVLGMLSQIPWIGWIFKILMFVFAIPAMPFLKSNADQRKKWALATGDLIYVRNKISCDDVDTLMLDDFKNNEAKFRTHLDQLLKLEQNSQIERLQKIEFFLKEYFYVGDLYGWYDLNQEVRPYYRDVLVYAHIQKIIMMRLLHQFEYVGEDEAWQYILASAQIIQECCTSWQEMGQYYAQGREIDLIVRHSDYNNYDKSARHEIQQYLEKRSCNWKSLDWNLTLLPELADLKIQPIMFDSARTSPDYSMRASS
;
A
#
# COMPACT_ATOMS: atom_id res chain seq x y z
N MET A 1 42.36 11.46 65.46
CA MET A 1 41.61 10.19 65.46
C MET A 1 42.54 9.15 66.06
N GLU A 2 42.22 8.65 67.24
CA GLU A 2 43.09 7.72 67.99
C GLU A 2 43.26 6.41 67.22
N THR A 3 44.49 5.90 67.17
CA THR A 3 44.80 4.58 66.60
C THR A 3 44.10 3.50 67.43
N ARG A 4 43.16 2.78 66.81
CA ARG A 4 42.49 1.63 67.42
C ARG A 4 43.47 0.45 67.55
N ASP A 5 43.50 -0.16 68.72
CA ASP A 5 44.36 -1.29 68.98
C ASP A 5 43.68 -2.61 68.60
N ILE A 6 43.85 -3.03 67.35
CA ILE A 6 43.23 -4.24 66.80
C ILE A 6 44.18 -5.44 66.97
N VAL A 7 43.84 -6.37 67.86
CA VAL A 7 44.73 -7.48 68.23
C VAL A 7 44.91 -8.53 67.12
N ASN A 8 43.96 -8.62 66.19
CA ASN A 8 43.98 -9.59 65.08
C ASN A 8 44.13 -8.93 63.69
N ALA A 9 44.70 -7.73 63.61
CA ALA A 9 44.90 -7.01 62.36
C ALA A 9 45.59 -7.85 61.24
N PRO A 10 46.63 -8.68 61.52
CA PRO A 10 47.23 -9.54 60.49
C PRO A 10 46.26 -10.57 59.91
N GLU A 11 45.35 -11.11 60.73
CA GLU A 11 44.35 -12.08 60.31
C GLU A 11 43.28 -11.43 59.44
N VAL A 12 42.78 -10.25 59.83
CA VAL A 12 41.83 -9.47 59.02
C VAL A 12 42.40 -9.19 57.63
N LYS A 13 43.66 -8.73 57.57
CA LYS A 13 44.36 -8.48 56.30
C LYS A 13 44.48 -9.75 55.45
N LYS A 14 44.91 -10.85 56.07
CA LYS A 14 45.06 -12.15 55.41
C LYS A 14 43.73 -12.62 54.79
N THR A 15 42.64 -12.57 55.55
CA THR A 15 41.33 -13.04 55.08
C THR A 15 40.80 -12.18 53.93
N ILE A 16 40.99 -10.86 53.95
CA ILE A 16 40.65 -9.96 52.82
C ILE A 16 41.38 -10.40 51.54
N VAL A 17 42.69 -10.65 51.63
CA VAL A 17 43.50 -11.07 50.48
C VAL A 17 43.09 -12.45 49.99
N GLU A 18 42.86 -13.41 50.90
CA GLU A 18 42.40 -14.75 50.54
C GLU A 18 41.06 -14.75 49.82
N ARG A 19 40.12 -13.89 50.22
CA ARG A 19 38.84 -13.70 49.51
C ARG A 19 39.07 -13.20 48.08
N SER A 20 39.95 -12.21 47.91
CA SER A 20 40.26 -11.64 46.60
C SER A 20 40.95 -12.66 45.67
N GLN A 21 41.89 -13.43 46.20
CA GLN A 21 42.54 -14.53 45.48
C GLN A 21 41.56 -15.64 45.09
N ARG A 22 40.64 -16.00 45.99
CA ARG A 22 39.59 -17.01 45.71
C ARG A 22 38.67 -16.58 44.56
N ARG A 23 38.34 -15.29 44.47
CA ARG A 23 37.56 -14.71 43.35
C ARG A 23 38.37 -14.54 42.06
N LYS A 24 39.71 -14.66 42.14
CA LYS A 24 40.65 -14.37 41.04
C LYS A 24 40.55 -12.92 40.56
N ASP A 25 40.45 -11.98 41.49
CA ASP A 25 40.41 -10.55 41.17
C ASP A 25 41.74 -10.10 40.50
N ASP A 26 41.70 -9.03 39.70
CA ASP A 26 42.89 -8.44 39.06
C ASP A 26 43.94 -8.04 40.12
N PRO A 27 45.26 -8.23 39.89
CA PRO A 27 46.30 -7.94 40.89
C PRO A 27 46.24 -6.52 41.49
N GLU A 28 45.82 -5.52 40.72
CA GLU A 28 45.67 -4.15 41.22
C GLU A 28 44.51 -4.05 42.22
N ILE A 29 43.42 -4.77 41.98
CA ILE A 29 42.26 -4.85 42.88
C ILE A 29 42.68 -5.53 44.18
N THR A 30 43.36 -6.67 44.10
CA THR A 30 43.89 -7.39 45.28
C THR A 30 44.79 -6.48 46.12
N GLN A 31 45.71 -5.74 45.49
CA GLN A 31 46.60 -4.81 46.18
C GLN A 31 45.83 -3.67 46.86
N TRP A 32 44.78 -3.17 46.22
CA TRP A 32 43.93 -2.13 46.80
C TRP A 32 43.17 -2.64 48.03
N PHE A 33 42.58 -3.84 47.95
CA PHE A 33 41.93 -4.49 49.09
C PHE A 33 42.91 -4.74 50.23
N GLU A 34 44.10 -5.24 49.92
CA GLU A 34 45.15 -5.52 50.90
C GLU A 34 45.55 -4.27 51.71
N LYS A 35 45.58 -3.09 51.07
CA LYS A 35 46.06 -1.86 51.69
C LYS A 35 44.92 -0.93 52.11
N LYS A 36 44.15 -0.42 51.16
CA LYS A 36 43.17 0.64 51.36
C LYS A 36 41.91 0.14 52.05
N PHE A 37 41.36 -0.99 51.61
CA PHE A 37 40.19 -1.58 52.28
C PHE A 37 40.53 -2.07 53.68
N PHE A 38 41.66 -2.77 53.84
CA PHE A 38 42.16 -3.16 55.16
C PHE A 38 42.34 -1.96 56.11
N GLU A 39 42.99 -0.88 55.66
CA GLU A 39 43.14 0.36 56.44
C GLU A 39 41.80 0.96 56.86
N TYR A 40 40.79 0.90 55.99
CA TYR A 40 39.44 1.37 56.31
C TYR A 40 38.77 0.49 57.37
N VAL A 41 38.82 -0.84 57.21
CA VAL A 41 38.21 -1.80 58.15
C VAL A 41 38.77 -1.62 59.55
N ILE A 42 40.10 -1.58 59.72
CA ILE A 42 40.71 -1.47 61.06
C ILE A 42 40.41 -0.11 61.73
N LYS A 43 40.19 0.96 60.95
CA LYS A 43 39.90 2.29 61.48
C LYS A 43 38.43 2.49 61.80
N HIS A 44 37.52 2.05 60.90
CA HIS A 44 36.12 2.47 60.90
C HIS A 44 35.11 1.36 61.18
N PHE A 45 35.49 0.08 61.12
CA PHE A 45 34.54 -1.01 61.34
C PHE A 45 34.14 -1.11 62.81
N ASN A 46 32.85 -0.93 63.10
CA ASN A 46 32.32 -0.84 64.47
C ASN A 46 31.91 -2.17 65.12
N PRO A 47 31.46 -3.22 64.40
CA PRO A 47 31.22 -4.52 64.99
C PRO A 47 32.54 -5.14 65.48
N VAL A 48 32.87 -4.88 66.75
CA VAL A 48 34.12 -5.33 67.37
C VAL A 48 33.86 -5.96 68.72
N PHE A 49 34.73 -6.90 69.09
CA PHE A 49 34.73 -7.51 70.39
C PHE A 49 35.86 -6.94 71.24
N HIS A 50 35.58 -6.61 72.50
CA HIS A 50 36.60 -6.08 73.42
C HIS A 50 37.41 -7.22 74.03
N VAL A 51 38.74 -7.14 73.91
CA VAL A 51 39.67 -8.17 74.39
C VAL A 51 40.43 -7.65 75.60
N ASN A 52 39.75 -7.61 76.76
CA ASN A 52 40.27 -7.07 78.02
C ASN A 52 40.63 -8.16 79.05
N SER A 53 40.68 -9.43 78.65
CA SER A 53 41.02 -10.53 79.55
C SER A 53 41.60 -11.73 78.79
N VAL A 54 42.28 -12.60 79.53
CA VAL A 54 42.73 -13.91 79.02
C VAL A 54 41.55 -14.77 78.54
N ALA A 55 40.37 -14.66 79.18
CA ALA A 55 39.17 -15.35 78.75
C ALA A 55 38.67 -14.81 77.40
N ALA A 56 38.62 -13.48 77.23
CA ALA A 56 38.26 -12.83 75.97
C ALA A 56 39.21 -13.23 74.82
N TRP A 57 40.52 -13.32 75.07
CA TRP A 57 41.51 -13.78 74.08
C TRP A 57 41.21 -15.19 73.57
N LYS A 58 40.81 -16.10 74.48
CA LYS A 58 40.42 -17.47 74.14
C LYS A 58 39.08 -17.53 73.39
N ILE A 59 38.10 -16.72 73.78
CA ILE A 59 36.79 -16.63 73.10
C ILE A 59 36.98 -16.19 71.64
N CYS A 60 37.86 -15.23 71.38
CA CYS A 60 38.22 -14.79 70.03
C CYS A 60 39.13 -15.78 69.27
N GLN A 61 39.44 -16.94 69.84
CA GLN A 61 40.28 -17.98 69.24
C GLN A 61 41.65 -17.47 68.75
N LEU A 62 42.20 -16.47 69.44
CA LEU A 62 43.47 -15.86 69.05
C LEU A 62 44.66 -16.79 69.32
N PRO A 63 45.79 -16.62 68.58
CA PRO A 63 46.93 -17.54 68.62
C PRO A 63 47.44 -17.86 70.04
N GLN A 64 47.88 -19.10 70.22
CA GLN A 64 48.51 -19.61 71.44
C GLN A 64 49.99 -19.94 71.20
N PRO A 65 50.90 -19.70 72.17
CA PRO A 65 50.65 -19.16 73.50
C PRO A 65 50.30 -17.66 73.49
N ILE A 66 49.57 -17.19 74.52
CA ILE A 66 49.21 -15.77 74.67
C ILE A 66 50.50 -14.92 74.72
N PRO A 67 50.66 -13.91 73.86
CA PRO A 67 51.87 -13.12 73.83
C PRO A 67 52.15 -12.35 75.13
N ALA A 68 53.41 -12.31 75.54
CA ALA A 68 53.83 -11.60 76.76
C ALA A 68 53.49 -10.09 76.73
N TRP A 69 53.46 -9.47 75.54
CA TRP A 69 53.07 -8.07 75.38
C TRP A 69 51.61 -7.83 75.77
N PHE A 70 50.71 -8.78 75.50
CA PHE A 70 49.29 -8.67 75.79
C PHE A 70 49.05 -8.77 77.30
N LEU A 71 49.68 -9.76 77.95
CA LEU A 71 49.61 -9.92 79.42
C LEU A 71 50.14 -8.69 80.15
N LYS A 72 51.30 -8.16 79.72
CA LYS A 72 51.88 -6.93 80.29
C LYS A 72 50.96 -5.72 80.10
N LYS A 73 50.25 -5.63 78.98
CA LYS A 73 49.32 -4.54 78.68
C LYS A 73 48.05 -4.62 79.52
N LEU A 74 47.52 -5.82 79.75
CA LEU A 74 46.40 -6.05 80.67
C LEU A 74 46.74 -5.65 82.12
N GLU A 75 47.96 -5.93 82.58
CA GLU A 75 48.41 -5.55 83.93
C GLU A 75 48.64 -4.04 84.09
N GLN A 76 49.21 -3.38 83.07
CA GLN A 76 49.58 -1.97 83.13
C GLN A 76 48.42 -1.02 82.81
N GLN A 77 47.46 -1.46 82.00
CA GLN A 77 46.34 -0.66 81.51
C GLN A 77 45.06 -1.54 81.43
N PRO A 78 44.41 -1.83 82.58
CA PRO A 78 43.23 -2.69 82.60
C PRO A 78 42.05 -2.17 81.75
N ASP A 79 41.96 -0.83 81.62
CA ASP A 79 40.94 -0.15 80.82
C ASP A 79 41.33 -0.01 79.33
N SER A 80 42.40 -0.67 78.87
CA SER A 80 42.84 -0.59 77.48
C SER A 80 41.78 -1.17 76.53
N HIS A 81 41.30 -0.34 75.59
CA HIS A 81 40.36 -0.74 74.55
C HIS A 81 41.05 -1.54 73.43
N MET A 82 41.52 -2.75 73.74
CA MET A 82 41.97 -3.73 72.75
C MET A 82 40.75 -4.36 72.07
N LEU A 83 40.76 -4.41 70.74
CA LEU A 83 39.61 -4.78 69.94
C LEU A 83 39.93 -5.95 69.01
N TYR A 84 38.94 -6.81 68.81
CA TYR A 84 38.95 -7.90 67.85
C TYR A 84 37.89 -7.63 66.78
N ILE A 85 38.26 -7.84 65.52
CA ILE A 85 37.34 -7.78 64.38
C ILE A 85 37.16 -9.19 63.87
N ASP A 86 35.94 -9.72 63.81
CA ASP A 86 35.69 -10.99 63.12
C ASP A 86 35.95 -10.78 61.60
N PRO A 87 36.99 -11.40 61.02
CA PRO A 87 37.34 -11.19 59.63
C PRO A 87 36.32 -11.77 58.65
N LEU A 88 35.40 -12.62 59.12
CA LEU A 88 34.32 -13.25 58.34
C LEU A 88 32.96 -12.60 58.57
N HIS A 89 32.89 -11.51 59.33
CA HIS A 89 31.65 -10.82 59.61
C HIS A 89 30.95 -10.37 58.31
N GLU A 90 29.66 -10.67 58.16
CA GLU A 90 28.90 -10.44 56.92
C GLU A 90 28.92 -8.97 56.46
N GLN A 91 28.90 -8.02 57.41
CA GLN A 91 29.01 -6.59 57.09
C GLN A 91 30.33 -6.22 56.40
N ILE A 92 31.44 -6.92 56.64
CA ILE A 92 32.69 -6.66 55.90
C ILE A 92 32.50 -7.04 54.43
N LEU A 93 31.83 -8.17 54.14
CA LEU A 93 31.49 -8.57 52.78
C LEU A 93 30.55 -7.57 52.09
N ALA A 94 29.58 -7.03 52.83
CA ALA A 94 28.69 -6.00 52.33
C ALA A 94 29.44 -4.71 51.94
N LEU A 95 30.49 -4.34 52.70
CA LEU A 95 31.36 -3.20 52.38
C LEU A 95 32.29 -3.48 51.18
N GLU A 96 32.67 -4.74 50.94
CA GLU A 96 33.51 -5.12 49.78
C GLU A 96 32.77 -5.03 48.45
N LYS A 97 31.50 -5.44 48.43
CA LYS A 97 30.74 -5.68 47.20
C LYS A 97 30.67 -4.46 46.26
N PRO A 98 30.30 -3.24 46.70
CA PRO A 98 30.25 -2.07 45.82
C PRO A 98 31.61 -1.74 45.19
N LEU A 99 32.70 -1.90 45.94
CA LEU A 99 34.05 -1.61 45.47
C LEU A 99 34.48 -2.58 44.37
N LEU A 100 34.17 -3.88 44.54
CA LEU A 100 34.43 -4.90 43.53
C LEU A 100 33.68 -4.60 42.23
N GLU A 101 32.40 -4.26 42.33
CA GLU A 101 31.58 -3.88 41.16
C GLU A 101 32.18 -2.67 40.45
N PHE A 102 32.55 -1.63 41.21
CA PHE A 102 33.20 -0.43 40.66
C PHE A 102 34.50 -0.78 39.91
N PHE A 103 35.45 -1.43 40.57
CA PHE A 103 36.76 -1.69 39.97
C PHE A 103 36.67 -2.61 38.75
N ASN A 104 35.87 -3.68 38.82
CA ASN A 104 35.68 -4.58 37.68
C ASN A 104 35.10 -3.84 36.46
N SER A 105 34.16 -2.90 36.67
CA SER A 105 33.59 -2.08 35.60
C SER A 105 34.58 -1.08 34.97
N ARG A 106 35.77 -0.90 35.57
CA ARG A 106 36.78 0.09 35.16
C ARG A 106 38.08 -0.52 34.65
N LEU A 107 38.20 -1.85 34.61
CA LEU A 107 39.40 -2.56 34.14
C LEU A 107 39.79 -2.23 32.68
N LYS A 108 38.84 -1.84 31.84
CA LYS A 108 39.10 -1.45 30.44
C LYS A 108 39.13 0.08 30.24
N THR A 109 39.27 0.86 31.31
CA THR A 109 39.25 2.32 31.26
C THR A 109 40.59 2.90 31.71
N ASN A 110 40.78 4.21 31.49
CA ASN A 110 41.97 4.97 31.90
C ASN A 110 42.16 5.08 33.43
N LEU A 111 41.26 4.46 34.21
CA LEU A 111 41.34 4.36 35.66
C LEU A 111 42.17 3.15 36.11
N LYS A 112 42.32 2.12 35.28
CA LYS A 112 43.26 1.01 35.53
C LYS A 112 44.68 1.57 35.64
N GLY A 113 45.43 1.14 36.65
CA GLY A 113 46.73 1.68 37.06
C GLY A 113 46.65 2.88 38.03
N LYS A 114 45.46 3.33 38.41
CA LYS A 114 45.24 4.46 39.33
C LYS A 114 44.41 4.11 40.55
N PHE A 115 43.96 2.86 40.72
CA PHE A 115 43.06 2.48 41.82
C PHE A 115 43.69 2.80 43.18
N MET A 116 45.00 2.53 43.33
CA MET A 116 45.76 2.81 44.56
C MET A 116 45.79 4.28 45.00
N LYS A 117 45.43 5.22 44.12
CA LYS A 117 45.31 6.65 44.45
C LYS A 117 43.97 7.02 45.07
N MET A 118 42.98 6.14 45.01
CA MET A 118 41.64 6.36 45.53
C MET A 118 41.49 5.84 46.96
N THR A 119 40.79 6.59 47.81
CA THR A 119 40.38 6.15 49.16
C THR A 119 39.12 5.31 49.11
N TYR A 120 38.76 4.64 50.21
CA TYR A 120 37.51 3.89 50.31
C TYR A 120 36.29 4.76 50.00
N ASP A 121 36.15 5.90 50.68
CA ASP A 121 35.00 6.79 50.52
C ASP A 121 34.88 7.31 49.09
N GLN A 122 36.01 7.66 48.44
CA GLN A 122 36.02 8.11 47.05
C GLN A 122 35.52 7.04 46.06
N VAL A 123 35.86 5.78 46.30
CA VAL A 123 35.40 4.66 45.45
C VAL A 123 33.92 4.39 45.68
N LEU A 124 33.48 4.41 46.94
CA LEU A 124 32.08 4.21 47.29
C LEU A 124 31.19 5.33 46.76
N ASP A 125 31.59 6.59 46.90
CA ASP A 125 30.89 7.76 46.36
C ASP A 125 30.82 7.70 44.83
N ALA A 126 31.90 7.29 44.16
CA ALA A 126 31.91 7.12 42.71
C ALA A 126 30.94 6.02 42.26
N TRP A 127 30.92 4.88 42.97
CA TRP A 127 29.98 3.80 42.71
C TRP A 127 28.52 4.25 42.92
N HIS A 128 28.23 5.00 43.99
CA HIS A 128 26.90 5.57 44.24
C HIS A 128 26.49 6.54 43.13
N LYS A 129 27.38 7.44 42.72
CA LYS A 129 27.12 8.39 41.64
C LYS A 129 26.87 7.68 40.31
N ASP A 130 27.62 6.62 40.01
CA ASP A 130 27.43 5.79 38.82
C ASP A 130 26.06 5.06 38.86
N HIS A 131 25.68 4.51 40.02
CA HIS A 131 24.38 3.86 40.23
C HIS A 131 23.22 4.84 40.16
N GLU A 132 23.35 6.05 40.71
CA GLU A 132 22.34 7.10 40.58
C GLU A 132 22.20 7.58 39.13
N ALA A 133 23.31 7.76 38.42
CA ALA A 133 23.30 8.12 37.01
C ALA A 133 22.64 7.03 36.17
N MET A 134 22.93 5.76 36.47
CA MET A 134 22.27 4.61 35.85
C MET A 134 20.78 4.61 36.17
N LYS A 135 20.38 4.79 37.43
CA LYS A 135 18.97 4.84 37.83
C LYS A 135 18.22 5.96 37.10
N LYS A 136 18.77 7.17 37.08
CA LYS A 136 18.20 8.32 36.33
C LYS A 136 18.10 8.06 34.83
N ARG A 137 19.04 7.29 34.28
CA ARG A 137 19.04 6.86 32.88
C ARG A 137 17.91 5.87 32.61
N LEU A 138 17.75 4.86 33.48
CA LEU A 138 16.67 3.87 33.41
C LEU A 138 15.28 4.48 33.63
N GLU A 139 15.14 5.42 34.57
CA GLU A 139 13.91 6.21 34.79
C GLU A 139 13.51 7.01 33.54
N LYS A 140 14.49 7.36 32.69
CA LYS A 140 14.28 8.02 31.38
C LYS A 140 14.14 7.02 30.22
N GLY A 141 14.03 5.71 30.50
CA GLY A 141 13.91 4.65 29.48
C GLY A 141 15.16 4.45 28.62
N GLN A 142 16.33 4.86 29.10
CA GLN A 142 17.56 4.84 28.32
C GLN A 142 18.32 3.51 28.50
N TRP A 143 17.88 2.51 27.76
CA TRP A 143 18.53 1.19 27.70
C TRP A 143 19.57 1.14 26.58
N ASP A 144 20.58 0.29 26.74
CA ASP A 144 21.61 0.02 25.71
C ASP A 144 21.26 -1.27 24.97
N SER A 145 21.57 -1.30 23.68
CA SER A 145 21.50 -2.51 22.86
C SER A 145 22.56 -3.53 23.27
N SER A 146 22.27 -4.81 23.07
CA SER A 146 23.19 -5.92 23.31
C SER A 146 23.36 -6.78 22.06
N GLU A 147 24.61 -7.03 21.64
CA GLU A 147 24.91 -7.97 20.54
C GLU A 147 24.45 -9.41 20.83
N HIS A 148 24.24 -9.77 22.10
CA HIS A 148 23.68 -11.08 22.46
C HIS A 148 22.17 -11.16 22.24
N ALA A 149 21.51 -10.04 21.95
CA ALA A 149 20.06 -9.98 21.79
C ALA A 149 19.61 -10.09 20.33
N ILE A 150 20.55 -9.96 19.39
CA ILE A 150 20.30 -9.73 17.97
C ILE A 150 21.12 -10.68 17.11
N SER A 151 20.63 -10.97 15.91
CA SER A 151 21.39 -11.62 14.85
C SER A 151 21.39 -10.74 13.61
N GLU A 152 22.52 -10.65 12.93
CA GLU A 152 22.56 -10.02 11.62
C GLU A 152 21.85 -10.90 10.58
N VAL A 153 21.07 -10.26 9.70
CA VAL A 153 20.31 -10.93 8.64
C VAL A 153 20.86 -10.55 7.27
N LEU A 154 21.05 -9.25 7.02
CA LEU A 154 21.45 -8.75 5.71
C LEU A 154 22.25 -7.44 5.85
N ALA A 155 23.43 -7.38 5.23
CA ALA A 155 24.18 -6.14 5.07
C ALA A 155 23.68 -5.39 3.83
N VAL A 156 23.53 -4.07 3.95
CA VAL A 156 22.95 -3.19 2.92
C VAL A 156 23.71 -1.86 2.86
N ASP A 157 23.37 -0.99 1.90
CA ASP A 157 24.16 0.21 1.64
C ASP A 157 24.13 1.21 2.81
N THR A 158 22.99 1.35 3.48
CA THR A 158 22.87 2.29 4.62
C THR A 158 23.17 1.67 5.99
N GLY A 159 23.49 0.37 6.05
CA GLY A 159 23.79 -0.30 7.32
C GLY A 159 23.56 -1.82 7.28
N ARG A 160 22.89 -2.34 8.29
CA ARG A 160 22.55 -3.77 8.38
C ARG A 160 21.15 -3.98 8.94
N PHE A 161 20.44 -4.96 8.40
CA PHE A 161 19.26 -5.52 9.04
C PHE A 161 19.67 -6.54 10.09
N ILE A 162 19.14 -6.36 11.29
CA ILE A 162 19.22 -7.33 12.37
C ILE A 162 17.82 -7.88 12.67
N GLU A 163 17.76 -9.10 13.18
CA GLU A 163 16.59 -9.67 13.84
C GLU A 163 16.84 -9.67 15.34
N ILE A 164 15.86 -9.22 16.14
CA ILE A 164 15.93 -9.45 17.59
C ILE A 164 15.58 -10.91 17.85
N THR A 165 16.54 -11.70 18.34
CA THR A 165 16.38 -13.14 18.59
C THR A 165 16.26 -13.46 20.08
N ALA A 166 16.51 -12.49 20.96
CA ALA A 166 16.36 -12.65 22.40
C ALA A 166 14.93 -12.98 22.86
N THR A 167 14.84 -13.47 24.10
CA THR A 167 13.61 -13.65 24.88
C THR A 167 13.74 -13.00 26.27
N GLY A 168 12.62 -12.91 27.01
CA GLY A 168 12.61 -12.42 28.39
C GLY A 168 13.13 -11.00 28.54
N MET A 169 13.93 -10.77 29.58
CA MET A 169 14.44 -9.43 29.91
C MET A 169 15.39 -8.85 28.86
N LEU A 170 16.10 -9.71 28.11
CA LEU A 170 17.03 -9.24 27.08
C LEU A 170 16.25 -8.72 25.85
N LEU A 171 15.16 -9.40 25.46
CA LEU A 171 14.22 -8.94 24.45
C LEU A 171 13.61 -7.58 24.82
N ARG A 172 13.10 -7.47 26.05
CA ARG A 172 12.47 -6.24 26.56
C ARG A 172 13.41 -5.03 26.46
N LYS A 173 14.69 -5.20 26.83
CA LYS A 173 15.70 -4.14 26.73
C LYS A 173 15.94 -3.72 25.29
N GLU A 174 16.04 -4.68 24.38
CA GLU A 174 16.28 -4.40 22.97
C GLU A 174 15.09 -3.69 22.32
N MET A 175 13.86 -4.10 22.65
CA MET A 175 12.64 -3.41 22.21
C MET A 175 12.54 -1.98 22.77
N ALA A 176 12.90 -1.77 24.03
CA ALA A 176 12.94 -0.45 24.64
C ALA A 176 14.01 0.46 23.98
N PHE A 177 15.17 -0.11 23.63
CA PHE A 177 16.20 0.57 22.86
C PHE A 177 15.65 1.05 21.50
N GLU A 178 15.02 0.15 20.74
CA GLU A 178 14.41 0.46 19.44
C GLU A 178 13.35 1.56 19.54
N SER A 179 12.38 1.41 20.43
CA SER A 179 11.28 2.37 20.61
C SER A 179 11.78 3.76 20.97
N ARG A 180 12.86 3.89 21.75
CA ARG A 180 13.46 5.20 22.07
C ARG A 180 13.99 5.92 20.83
N TYR A 181 14.71 5.22 19.95
CA TYR A 181 15.31 5.84 18.77
C TYR A 181 14.29 6.10 17.67
N MET A 182 13.37 5.15 17.51
CA MET A 182 12.37 5.19 16.47
C MET A 182 11.12 5.99 16.87
N GLN A 183 10.89 6.23 18.16
CA GLN A 183 9.73 6.96 18.67
C GLN A 183 8.39 6.33 18.23
N HIS A 184 8.29 4.99 18.23
CA HIS A 184 7.07 4.25 17.92
C HIS A 184 6.68 3.26 19.03
N CYS A 185 5.43 2.79 18.99
CA CYS A 185 4.77 2.13 20.11
C CYS A 185 5.25 0.70 20.41
N LEU A 186 5.85 -0.01 19.44
CA LEU A 186 6.18 -1.45 19.55
C LEU A 186 7.03 -1.84 20.78
N GLY A 187 7.84 -0.93 21.32
CA GLY A 187 8.65 -1.14 22.54
C GLY A 187 8.31 -0.18 23.68
N GLN A 188 7.11 0.40 23.68
CA GLN A 188 6.67 1.34 24.69
C GLN A 188 6.12 0.58 25.91
N PHE A 189 6.94 0.51 26.95
CA PHE A 189 6.55 -0.04 28.25
C PHE A 189 6.00 1.05 29.17
N ALA A 190 4.97 0.73 29.94
CA ALA A 190 4.43 1.67 30.93
C ALA A 190 5.41 1.88 32.10
N ASN A 191 6.07 0.80 32.54
CA ASN A 191 7.15 0.87 33.52
C ASN A 191 8.51 0.77 32.83
N LEU A 192 9.20 1.89 32.65
CA LEU A 192 10.50 1.97 31.95
C LEU A 192 11.68 1.35 32.74
N THR A 193 11.49 1.11 34.04
CA THR A 193 12.52 0.52 34.91
C THR A 193 12.44 -1.00 34.89
N GLU A 194 11.23 -1.55 34.99
CA GLU A 194 10.99 -2.99 34.96
C GLU A 194 10.75 -3.54 33.56
N LEU A 195 10.49 -2.67 32.59
CA LEU A 195 10.10 -2.98 31.21
C LEU A 195 8.90 -3.93 31.17
N LYS A 196 7.85 -3.51 31.86
CA LYS A 196 6.57 -4.23 31.97
C LYS A 196 5.40 -3.32 31.61
N ASP A 197 4.31 -3.98 31.23
CA ASP A 197 3.02 -3.38 30.90
C ASP A 197 3.11 -2.42 29.71
N GLY A 198 1.97 -1.90 29.28
CA GLY A 198 1.88 -1.09 28.07
C GLY A 198 1.92 -1.93 26.80
N TYR A 199 2.11 -1.26 25.66
CA TYR A 199 1.99 -1.90 24.34
C TYR A 199 3.14 -2.86 24.04
N GLY A 200 4.34 -2.57 24.57
CA GLY A 200 5.50 -3.46 24.43
C GLY A 200 5.29 -4.86 25.02
N GLU A 201 4.44 -5.02 26.04
CA GLU A 201 4.14 -6.31 26.67
C GLU A 201 3.46 -7.30 25.71
N HIS A 202 2.59 -6.79 24.83
CA HIS A 202 1.88 -7.59 23.83
C HIS A 202 2.86 -8.23 22.84
N TYR A 203 3.80 -7.45 22.30
CA TYR A 203 4.80 -7.96 21.35
C TYR A 203 5.82 -8.89 21.98
N VAL A 204 6.24 -8.64 23.22
CA VAL A 204 7.09 -9.57 23.96
C VAL A 204 6.39 -10.92 24.08
N THR A 205 5.11 -10.89 24.47
CA THR A 205 4.29 -12.10 24.61
C THR A 205 4.15 -12.85 23.29
N GLN A 206 3.82 -12.15 22.19
CA GLN A 206 3.70 -12.76 20.86
C GLN A 206 5.01 -13.39 20.39
N LYS A 207 6.15 -12.74 20.67
CA LYS A 207 7.46 -13.28 20.33
C LYS A 207 7.81 -14.52 21.13
N GLU A 208 7.51 -14.52 22.43
CA GLU A 208 7.73 -15.68 23.31
C GLU A 208 6.84 -16.87 22.92
N PHE A 209 5.66 -16.62 22.33
CA PHE A 209 4.82 -17.65 21.70
C PHE A 209 5.27 -18.06 20.29
N GLY A 210 6.30 -17.42 19.72
CA GLY A 210 6.80 -17.72 18.38
C GLY A 210 5.89 -17.21 17.25
N LEU A 211 5.00 -16.26 17.53
CA LEU A 211 4.05 -15.69 16.57
C LEU A 211 4.51 -14.35 15.99
N PHE A 212 5.68 -13.85 16.39
CA PHE A 212 6.16 -12.52 16.02
C PHE A 212 7.66 -12.49 15.75
N ARG A 213 8.05 -11.83 14.66
CA ARG A 213 9.45 -11.53 14.32
C ARG A 213 9.62 -10.02 14.18
N TYR A 214 10.81 -9.55 14.55
CA TYR A 214 11.09 -8.13 14.59
C TYR A 214 12.49 -7.85 14.08
N PHE A 215 12.55 -7.00 13.07
CA PHE A 215 13.75 -6.61 12.38
C PHE A 215 13.98 -5.11 12.49
N SER A 216 15.24 -4.72 12.48
CA SER A 216 15.64 -3.31 12.52
C SER A 216 16.81 -3.07 11.56
N LEU A 217 16.68 -2.04 10.72
CA LEU A 217 17.79 -1.49 9.94
C LEU A 217 18.56 -0.52 10.82
N ARG A 218 19.82 -0.85 11.09
CA ARG A 218 20.71 -0.04 11.92
C ARG A 218 21.92 0.45 11.15
N ASP A 219 22.32 1.69 11.41
CA ASP A 219 23.54 2.26 10.84
C ASP A 219 24.82 1.74 11.52
N ALA A 220 25.99 2.18 11.04
CA ALA A 220 27.29 1.82 11.61
C ALA A 220 27.48 2.26 13.07
N SER A 221 26.66 3.18 13.59
CA SER A 221 26.63 3.58 15.01
C SER A 221 25.61 2.79 15.82
N ASN A 222 25.07 1.70 15.27
CA ASN A 222 24.01 0.87 15.84
C ASN A 222 22.70 1.64 16.12
N LYS A 223 22.43 2.73 15.40
CA LYS A 223 21.18 3.48 15.56
C LYS A 223 20.10 2.95 14.61
N PRO A 224 18.91 2.61 15.13
CA PRO A 224 17.76 2.22 14.32
C PRO A 224 17.24 3.33 13.41
N HIS A 225 16.79 2.93 12.21
CA HIS A 225 16.19 3.83 11.23
C HIS A 225 14.93 3.29 10.57
N VAL A 226 14.79 1.96 10.45
CA VAL A 226 13.59 1.28 9.96
C VAL A 226 13.34 0.05 10.81
N THR A 227 12.09 -0.23 11.13
CA THR A 227 11.66 -1.42 11.86
C THR A 227 10.60 -2.15 11.06
N ILE A 228 10.75 -3.46 10.95
CA ILE A 228 9.83 -4.33 10.22
C ILE A 228 9.37 -5.40 11.18
N SER A 229 8.06 -5.52 11.39
CA SER A 229 7.46 -6.62 12.14
C SER A 229 6.72 -7.58 11.23
N LEU A 230 6.87 -8.87 11.54
CA LEU A 230 6.11 -9.93 10.90
C LEU A 230 5.29 -10.67 11.95
N GLU A 231 4.08 -11.05 11.57
CA GLU A 231 3.22 -11.94 12.34
C GLU A 231 3.05 -13.27 11.62
N TRP A 232 2.82 -14.34 12.39
CA TRP A 232 2.50 -15.65 11.85
C TRP A 232 0.99 -15.79 11.69
N ASP A 233 0.50 -16.00 10.47
CA ASP A 233 -0.94 -16.13 10.19
C ASP A 233 -1.47 -17.57 10.36
N GLY A 234 -0.58 -18.53 10.64
CA GLY A 234 -0.88 -19.96 10.71
C GLY A 234 -0.20 -20.78 9.60
N GLU A 235 0.15 -20.14 8.49
CA GLU A 235 0.75 -20.77 7.30
C GLU A 235 2.09 -20.13 6.90
N ALA A 236 2.17 -18.80 6.97
CA ALA A 236 3.31 -18.02 6.53
C ALA A 236 3.57 -16.80 7.42
N TRP A 237 4.76 -16.21 7.26
CA TRP A 237 5.08 -14.92 7.86
C TRP A 237 4.49 -13.80 7.01
N CYS A 238 3.69 -12.94 7.63
CA CYS A 238 3.02 -11.81 7.00
C CYS A 238 3.55 -10.49 7.54
N ILE A 239 3.65 -9.47 6.68
CA ILE A 239 4.05 -8.12 7.10
C ILE A 239 2.95 -7.50 7.96
N GLU A 240 3.25 -7.26 9.23
CA GLU A 240 2.37 -6.53 10.14
C GLU A 240 2.63 -5.02 10.00
N GLN A 241 3.89 -4.57 10.05
CA GLN A 241 4.25 -3.13 9.97
C GLN A 241 5.63 -2.91 9.36
N ILE A 242 5.80 -1.80 8.63
CA ILE A 242 7.10 -1.26 8.19
C ILE A 242 7.15 0.21 8.56
N LYS A 243 7.93 0.55 9.59
CA LYS A 243 7.95 1.90 10.18
C LYS A 243 9.34 2.52 10.20
N GLY A 244 9.38 3.81 9.91
CA GLY A 244 10.46 4.74 10.18
C GLY A 244 10.25 5.44 11.54
N LYS A 245 10.90 6.60 11.69
CA LYS A 245 10.78 7.41 12.91
C LYS A 245 9.35 7.94 13.10
N GLN A 246 8.93 8.09 14.36
CA GLN A 246 7.64 8.65 14.77
C GLN A 246 6.44 7.88 14.21
N ASN A 247 6.59 6.56 14.07
CA ASN A 247 5.57 5.68 13.50
C ASN A 247 5.14 6.05 12.07
N GLN A 248 5.99 6.78 11.34
CA GLN A 248 5.77 7.13 9.94
C GLN A 248 6.35 6.08 9.01
N VAL A 249 6.03 6.17 7.73
CA VAL A 249 6.66 5.36 6.67
C VAL A 249 8.16 5.70 6.60
N PRO A 250 9.05 4.72 6.33
CA PRO A 250 10.48 4.99 6.14
C PRO A 250 10.76 6.11 5.14
N VAL A 251 11.79 6.92 5.42
CA VAL A 251 12.22 7.97 4.49
C VAL A 251 12.84 7.38 3.22
N LYS A 252 12.69 8.09 2.09
CA LYS A 252 13.06 7.63 0.74
C LYS A 252 14.43 6.95 0.62
N LYS A 253 15.44 7.43 1.35
CA LYS A 253 16.81 6.90 1.31
C LYS A 253 16.97 5.46 1.84
N TYR A 254 15.98 4.91 2.54
CA TYR A 254 16.00 3.54 3.05
C TYR A 254 15.12 2.58 2.26
N VAL A 255 14.41 3.08 1.24
CA VAL A 255 13.40 2.32 0.51
C VAL A 255 14.05 1.16 -0.28
N ASP A 256 15.22 1.39 -0.89
CA ASP A 256 15.99 0.38 -1.63
C ASP A 256 16.45 -0.76 -0.71
N ASP A 257 16.95 -0.43 0.48
CA ASP A 257 17.34 -1.39 1.48
C ASP A 257 16.14 -2.21 1.99
N VAL A 258 14.97 -1.58 2.17
CA VAL A 258 13.73 -2.28 2.53
C VAL A 258 13.29 -3.24 1.44
N LEU A 259 13.30 -2.82 0.17
CA LEU A 259 12.94 -3.69 -0.95
C LEU A 259 13.87 -4.91 -1.03
N LEU A 260 15.18 -4.68 -0.93
CA LEU A 260 16.18 -5.75 -0.89
C LEU A 260 15.91 -6.74 0.25
N PHE A 261 15.62 -6.22 1.44
CA PHE A 261 15.29 -7.04 2.60
C PHE A 261 14.01 -7.85 2.41
N LEU A 262 12.92 -7.25 1.92
CA LEU A 262 11.67 -7.95 1.66
C LEU A 262 11.83 -9.08 0.65
N ASN A 263 12.63 -8.86 -0.39
CA ASN A 263 12.97 -9.90 -1.38
C ASN A 263 13.92 -10.98 -0.86
N HIS A 264 14.70 -10.68 0.20
CA HIS A 264 15.55 -11.66 0.87
C HIS A 264 14.76 -12.60 1.79
N ILE A 265 13.81 -12.06 2.57
CA ILE A 265 13.03 -12.85 3.55
C ILE A 265 11.67 -13.34 3.01
N GLN A 266 11.18 -12.75 1.93
CA GLN A 266 9.95 -13.11 1.20
C GLN A 266 8.71 -13.36 2.08
N PRO A 267 8.32 -12.44 2.98
CA PRO A 267 7.07 -12.57 3.71
C PRO A 267 5.88 -12.39 2.75
N LYS A 268 4.70 -12.89 3.12
CA LYS A 268 3.45 -12.50 2.45
C LYS A 268 3.12 -11.03 2.78
N ASN A 269 2.56 -10.32 1.81
CA ASN A 269 2.02 -8.98 2.02
C ASN A 269 0.49 -9.04 2.09
N ASN A 270 -0.07 -9.02 3.30
CA ASN A 270 -1.52 -9.02 3.52
C ASN A 270 -2.12 -7.62 3.28
N HIS A 271 -1.88 -7.04 2.10
CA HIS A 271 -2.29 -5.68 1.73
C HIS A 271 -1.81 -4.59 2.70
N ASN A 272 -0.57 -4.72 3.18
CA ASN A 272 0.02 -3.77 4.10
C ASN A 272 0.23 -2.40 3.40
N SER A 273 -0.40 -1.36 3.94
CA SER A 273 -0.35 -0.01 3.37
C SER A 273 1.04 0.63 3.46
N ASP A 274 1.91 0.21 4.41
CA ASP A 274 3.27 0.75 4.51
C ASP A 274 4.10 0.42 3.26
N CYS A 275 3.93 -0.78 2.69
CA CYS A 275 4.59 -1.14 1.43
C CYS A 275 4.14 -0.23 0.29
N SER A 276 2.82 -0.04 0.15
CA SER A 276 2.25 0.79 -0.92
C SER A 276 2.70 2.25 -0.79
N ASN A 277 2.77 2.77 0.44
CA ASN A 277 3.27 4.12 0.73
C ASN A 277 4.77 4.29 0.42
N LEU A 278 5.55 3.20 0.42
CA LEU A 278 6.93 3.18 -0.05
C LEU A 278 7.03 3.03 -1.58
N GLY A 279 5.91 2.86 -2.28
CA GLY A 279 5.85 2.52 -3.69
C GLY A 279 6.29 1.08 -3.98
N ILE A 280 6.29 0.21 -2.98
CA ILE A 280 6.65 -1.21 -3.08
C ILE A 280 5.37 -2.04 -3.20
N ILE A 281 5.30 -2.90 -4.21
CA ILE A 281 4.16 -3.76 -4.50
C ILE A 281 4.57 -5.23 -4.34
N TYR A 282 3.65 -6.05 -3.82
CA TYR A 282 3.79 -7.50 -3.73
C TYR A 282 2.85 -8.19 -4.71
N ARG A 283 3.41 -8.96 -5.66
CA ARG A 283 2.66 -9.75 -6.64
C ARG A 283 3.34 -11.09 -6.91
N PRO A 284 3.28 -12.05 -5.96
CA PRO A 284 3.86 -13.38 -6.16
C PRO A 284 3.24 -14.11 -7.37
N GLU A 285 1.99 -13.83 -7.71
CA GLU A 285 1.28 -14.42 -8.86
C GLU A 285 1.95 -14.13 -10.21
N LEU A 286 2.71 -13.03 -10.31
CA LEU A 286 3.48 -12.72 -11.52
C LEU A 286 4.67 -13.68 -11.72
N LEU A 287 5.13 -14.34 -10.65
CA LEU A 287 6.23 -15.31 -10.69
C LEU A 287 5.78 -16.68 -11.21
N ASP A 288 4.55 -17.09 -10.85
CA ASP A 288 4.00 -18.42 -11.17
C ASP A 288 3.43 -18.54 -12.61
N SER A 289 3.38 -17.43 -13.34
CA SER A 289 2.87 -17.36 -14.73
C SER A 289 3.68 -18.16 -15.76
N GLN A 290 4.72 -18.90 -15.35
CA GLN A 290 5.50 -19.81 -16.21
C GLN A 290 4.80 -21.15 -16.53
N GLN A 291 3.61 -21.46 -16.01
CA GLN A 291 2.96 -22.77 -16.20
C GLN A 291 1.60 -22.81 -16.94
N ILE A 292 1.16 -21.74 -17.61
CA ILE A 292 -0.15 -21.75 -18.32
C ILE A 292 0.01 -21.72 -19.86
N ASP A 293 -0.55 -22.78 -20.45
CA ASP A 293 -0.98 -23.12 -21.83
C ASP A 293 -0.59 -22.21 -23.02
N ASP A 294 -0.21 -22.84 -24.14
CA ASP A 294 0.35 -22.26 -25.37
C ASP A 294 -0.62 -21.41 -26.21
N SER A 295 -1.83 -21.08 -25.71
CA SER A 295 -2.87 -20.39 -26.48
C SER A 295 -2.94 -18.86 -26.28
N VAL A 296 -2.10 -18.27 -25.43
CA VAL A 296 -2.04 -16.82 -25.18
C VAL A 296 -0.62 -16.28 -25.43
N GLU A 297 -0.10 -16.52 -26.63
CA GLU A 297 1.28 -16.19 -27.01
C GLU A 297 1.51 -14.70 -27.31
N GLN A 298 0.46 -13.87 -27.37
CA GLN A 298 0.58 -12.44 -27.72
C GLN A 298 0.63 -11.47 -26.54
N GLN A 299 0.32 -11.90 -25.31
CA GLN A 299 0.45 -11.05 -24.10
C GLN A 299 1.79 -11.24 -23.36
N LYS A 300 2.60 -12.24 -23.75
CA LYS A 300 3.86 -12.60 -23.07
C LYS A 300 5.01 -11.59 -23.24
N ASN A 301 4.97 -10.71 -24.23
CA ASN A 301 6.17 -9.91 -24.57
C ASN A 301 6.32 -8.57 -23.84
N SER A 302 5.35 -8.16 -23.02
CA SER A 302 5.37 -6.84 -22.36
C SER A 302 5.77 -6.87 -20.88
N LEU A 303 5.85 -8.06 -20.27
CA LEU A 303 6.17 -8.30 -18.85
C LEU A 303 7.64 -8.74 -18.60
N LEU A 304 8.42 -8.91 -19.67
CA LEU A 304 9.75 -9.56 -19.71
C LEU A 304 10.90 -8.88 -18.92
N HIS A 305 10.63 -7.86 -18.09
CA HIS A 305 11.68 -7.21 -17.29
C HIS A 305 11.48 -7.22 -15.77
N ILE A 306 10.31 -7.62 -15.25
CA ILE A 306 10.04 -7.68 -13.78
C ILE A 306 10.42 -9.07 -13.20
N GLU A 307 11.01 -9.95 -14.01
CA GLU A 307 11.25 -11.35 -13.64
C GLU A 307 12.22 -11.50 -12.45
N GLN A 308 11.68 -11.98 -11.33
CA GLN A 308 12.21 -13.02 -10.41
C GLN A 308 11.91 -12.76 -8.92
N LEU A 309 11.38 -11.59 -8.57
CA LEU A 309 11.20 -11.19 -7.18
C LEU A 309 9.74 -10.81 -6.86
N PRO A 310 9.18 -11.28 -5.72
CA PRO A 310 7.77 -11.07 -5.39
C PRO A 310 7.46 -9.62 -4.98
N TYR A 311 8.49 -8.85 -4.56
CA TYR A 311 8.38 -7.42 -4.31
C TYR A 311 9.14 -6.62 -5.37
N PHE A 312 8.55 -5.53 -5.85
CA PHE A 312 9.17 -4.61 -6.81
C PHE A 312 8.59 -3.20 -6.67
N TYR A 313 9.19 -2.22 -7.35
CA TYR A 313 8.66 -0.87 -7.34
C TYR A 313 7.49 -0.71 -8.29
N PHE A 314 6.46 0.00 -7.84
CA PHE A 314 5.31 0.33 -8.68
C PHE A 314 5.71 1.05 -9.98
N TYR A 315 6.70 1.95 -9.92
CA TYR A 315 7.16 2.71 -11.09
C TYR A 315 7.99 1.89 -12.10
N GLU A 316 8.38 0.66 -11.76
CA GLU A 316 9.05 -0.26 -12.70
C GLU A 316 8.04 -0.96 -13.63
N LEU A 317 6.75 -0.85 -13.34
CA LEU A 317 5.69 -1.41 -14.18
C LEU A 317 5.53 -0.62 -15.49
N SER A 318 5.66 -1.32 -16.61
CA SER A 318 5.45 -0.76 -17.95
C SER A 318 4.14 -1.17 -18.60
N ASP A 319 3.50 -2.27 -18.18
CA ASP A 319 2.24 -2.74 -18.75
C ASP A 319 1.06 -1.92 -18.21
N PRO A 320 0.35 -1.14 -19.07
CA PRO A 320 -0.77 -0.32 -18.65
C PRO A 320 -1.89 -1.11 -17.97
N LEU A 321 -2.15 -2.35 -18.41
CA LEU A 321 -3.23 -3.17 -17.84
C LEU A 321 -2.90 -3.61 -16.41
N VAL A 322 -1.63 -3.93 -16.14
CA VAL A 322 -1.18 -4.30 -14.79
C VAL A 322 -1.21 -3.09 -13.86
N VAL A 323 -0.75 -1.93 -14.35
CA VAL A 323 -0.83 -0.66 -13.62
C VAL A 323 -2.28 -0.31 -13.29
N GLU A 324 -3.19 -0.42 -14.27
CA GLU A 324 -4.63 -0.24 -14.07
C GLU A 324 -5.17 -1.17 -12.99
N GLY A 325 -4.84 -2.46 -13.05
CA GLY A 325 -5.24 -3.43 -12.05
C GLY A 325 -4.80 -3.07 -10.63
N ILE A 326 -3.54 -2.65 -10.47
CA ILE A 326 -2.95 -2.32 -9.18
C ILE A 326 -3.51 -1.01 -8.61
N VAL A 327 -3.60 0.04 -9.44
CA VAL A 327 -4.18 1.33 -9.02
C VAL A 327 -5.65 1.18 -8.66
N MET A 328 -6.39 0.36 -9.41
CA MET A 328 -7.77 0.07 -9.08
C MET A 328 -7.93 -0.76 -7.82
N GLN A 329 -6.90 -1.43 -7.28
CA GLN A 329 -6.96 -2.04 -5.95
C GLN A 329 -6.55 -1.04 -4.86
N ASN A 330 -5.53 -0.23 -5.13
CA ASN A 330 -5.03 0.80 -4.23
C ASN A 330 -4.94 2.16 -4.94
N PRO A 331 -6.01 2.98 -4.90
CA PRO A 331 -6.07 4.27 -5.58
C PRO A 331 -5.03 5.28 -5.11
N ASP A 332 -4.48 5.14 -3.90
CA ASP A 332 -3.42 6.03 -3.40
C ASP A 332 -2.15 5.96 -4.27
N LEU A 333 -1.94 4.84 -4.98
CA LEU A 333 -0.82 4.68 -5.92
C LEU A 333 -0.95 5.59 -7.16
N MET A 334 -2.12 6.17 -7.40
CA MET A 334 -2.36 7.13 -8.47
C MET A 334 -1.47 8.37 -8.36
N ASP A 335 -1.00 8.71 -7.14
CA ASP A 335 -0.04 9.79 -6.88
C ASP A 335 1.40 9.42 -7.29
N LEU A 336 1.70 8.13 -7.43
CA LEU A 336 3.02 7.62 -7.85
C LEU A 336 3.12 7.40 -9.36
N CYS A 337 2.00 7.45 -10.08
CA CYS A 337 1.97 7.35 -11.54
C CYS A 337 2.66 8.56 -12.18
N THR A 338 3.75 8.33 -12.92
CA THR A 338 4.43 9.39 -13.69
C THR A 338 3.51 10.06 -14.72
N GLN A 339 2.61 9.27 -15.32
CA GLN A 339 1.52 9.76 -16.16
C GLN A 339 0.22 9.03 -15.79
N GLN A 340 -0.75 9.78 -15.25
CA GLN A 340 -2.11 9.29 -15.07
C GLN A 340 -2.79 9.18 -16.44
N SER A 341 -2.82 7.99 -17.03
CA SER A 341 -3.43 7.76 -18.36
C SER A 341 -4.91 8.15 -18.35
N SER A 342 -5.46 8.48 -19.52
CA SER A 342 -6.88 8.86 -19.60
C SER A 342 -7.79 7.70 -19.18
N VAL A 343 -7.38 6.46 -19.47
CA VAL A 343 -8.07 5.24 -19.03
C VAL A 343 -8.14 5.15 -17.50
N LEU A 344 -7.03 5.33 -16.78
CA LEU A 344 -7.02 5.35 -15.32
C LEU A 344 -7.97 6.43 -14.76
N GLN A 345 -7.96 7.61 -15.38
CA GLN A 345 -8.83 8.71 -14.98
C GLN A 345 -10.32 8.38 -15.23
N TRP A 346 -10.66 7.72 -16.34
CA TRP A 346 -12.01 7.23 -16.57
C TRP A 346 -12.45 6.17 -15.56
N MET A 347 -11.55 5.27 -15.16
CA MET A 347 -11.84 4.29 -14.12
C MET A 347 -12.08 4.94 -12.74
N MET A 348 -11.31 5.98 -12.40
CA MET A 348 -11.55 6.78 -11.19
C MET A 348 -12.93 7.47 -11.25
N LEU A 349 -13.27 8.12 -12.38
CA LEU A 349 -14.57 8.77 -12.55
C LEU A 349 -15.74 7.78 -12.51
N ALA A 350 -15.56 6.60 -13.10
CA ALA A 350 -16.57 5.55 -13.11
C ALA A 350 -16.87 4.97 -11.71
N THR A 351 -15.96 5.16 -10.75
CA THR A 351 -16.06 4.70 -9.36
C THR A 351 -16.25 5.83 -8.34
N ASN A 352 -16.52 7.07 -8.80
CA ASN A 352 -16.62 8.28 -7.96
C ASN A 352 -15.36 8.52 -7.10
N LYS A 353 -14.19 8.30 -7.69
CA LYS A 353 -12.85 8.49 -7.09
C LYS A 353 -12.08 9.62 -7.78
N GLU A 354 -12.78 10.64 -8.30
CA GLU A 354 -12.17 11.77 -9.01
C GLU A 354 -11.13 12.54 -8.18
N GLU A 355 -11.14 12.44 -6.86
CA GLU A 355 -10.17 13.08 -5.98
C GLU A 355 -8.73 12.60 -6.24
N TYR A 356 -8.52 11.40 -6.80
CA TYR A 356 -7.18 10.89 -7.13
C TYR A 356 -6.65 11.43 -8.48
N ILE A 357 -7.47 12.16 -9.23
CA ILE A 357 -7.08 12.77 -10.50
C ILE A 357 -6.38 14.10 -10.22
N GLN A 358 -5.07 14.15 -10.43
CA GLN A 358 -4.28 15.36 -10.19
C GLN A 358 -4.24 16.28 -11.42
N ASN A 359 -4.11 15.69 -12.61
CA ASN A 359 -3.94 16.40 -13.87
C ASN A 359 -4.81 15.76 -14.95
N PRO A 360 -6.00 16.32 -15.26
CA PRO A 360 -6.88 15.79 -16.29
C PRO A 360 -6.13 15.68 -17.63
N GLN A 361 -6.19 14.53 -18.31
CA GLN A 361 -5.51 14.34 -19.59
C GLN A 361 -6.18 15.10 -20.74
N ASN A 362 -7.49 15.36 -20.63
CA ASN A 362 -8.24 16.08 -21.63
C ASN A 362 -9.39 16.88 -20.98
N ILE A 363 -9.99 17.74 -21.79
CA ILE A 363 -11.08 18.64 -21.36
C ILE A 363 -12.34 17.87 -20.99
N LEU A 364 -12.62 16.74 -21.65
CA LEU A 364 -13.80 15.94 -21.33
C LEU A 364 -13.69 15.38 -19.92
N ILE A 365 -12.53 14.86 -19.51
CA ILE A 365 -12.28 14.39 -18.14
C ILE A 365 -12.54 15.52 -17.15
N GLN A 366 -12.00 16.71 -17.39
CA GLN A 366 -12.24 17.87 -16.53
C GLN A 366 -13.73 18.24 -16.45
N GLN A 367 -14.46 18.19 -17.57
CA GLN A 367 -15.90 18.46 -17.60
C GLN A 367 -16.70 17.41 -16.84
N VAL A 368 -16.31 16.14 -16.92
CA VAL A 368 -16.95 15.05 -16.17
C VAL A 368 -16.63 15.15 -14.67
N MET A 369 -15.42 15.53 -14.28
CA MET A 369 -15.08 15.87 -12.89
C MET A 369 -15.98 16.99 -12.36
N GLN A 370 -16.12 18.09 -13.12
CA GLN A 370 -17.00 19.20 -12.75
C GLN A 370 -18.47 18.77 -12.66
N PHE A 371 -18.91 17.90 -13.58
CA PHE A 371 -20.24 17.31 -13.56
C PHE A 371 -20.48 16.52 -12.27
N ASN A 372 -19.53 15.69 -11.82
CA ASN A 372 -19.67 14.93 -10.57
C ASN A 372 -19.62 15.82 -9.33
N GLN A 373 -18.79 16.87 -9.33
CA GLN A 373 -18.66 17.83 -8.23
C GLN A 373 -19.85 18.79 -8.09
N THR A 374 -20.64 18.96 -9.16
CA THR A 374 -21.85 19.79 -9.12
C THR A 374 -22.92 19.11 -8.27
N ASP A 375 -23.69 19.91 -7.52
CA ASP A 375 -24.85 19.44 -6.75
C ASP A 375 -25.75 18.55 -7.61
N PHE A 376 -26.20 17.43 -7.04
CA PHE A 376 -26.94 16.38 -7.76
C PHE A 376 -28.08 16.95 -8.62
N ASP A 377 -28.91 17.84 -8.05
CA ASP A 377 -30.05 18.45 -8.74
C ASP A 377 -29.65 19.38 -9.89
N GLN A 378 -28.41 19.88 -9.88
CA GLN A 378 -27.87 20.82 -10.88
C GLN A 378 -27.00 20.16 -11.95
N ARG A 379 -26.57 18.90 -11.76
CA ARG A 379 -25.68 18.23 -12.75
C ARG A 379 -26.31 18.20 -14.13
N LYS A 380 -25.60 18.72 -15.11
CA LYS A 380 -25.98 18.66 -16.52
C LYS A 380 -24.71 18.73 -17.36
N LEU A 381 -24.55 17.79 -18.28
CA LEU A 381 -23.48 17.86 -19.24
C LEU A 381 -23.75 19.01 -20.23
N ASN A 382 -22.73 19.81 -20.50
CA ASN A 382 -22.84 20.96 -21.40
C ASN A 382 -21.64 21.02 -22.33
N ILE A 383 -21.70 20.22 -23.40
CA ILE A 383 -20.71 20.19 -24.46
C ILE A 383 -21.28 20.94 -25.68
N PRO A 384 -20.61 22.00 -26.17
CA PRO A 384 -21.11 22.78 -27.30
C PRO A 384 -20.90 22.03 -28.62
N LEU A 385 -21.82 21.15 -28.98
CA LEU A 385 -21.74 20.35 -30.20
C LEU A 385 -22.08 21.17 -31.46
N LYS A 386 -21.28 21.00 -32.51
CA LYS A 386 -21.53 21.57 -33.84
C LYS A 386 -21.47 20.47 -34.89
N PHE A 387 -22.63 19.99 -35.32
CA PHE A 387 -22.72 19.00 -36.40
C PHE A 387 -22.73 19.65 -37.78
N GLU A 388 -22.13 18.99 -38.76
CA GLU A 388 -22.24 19.43 -40.16
C GLU A 388 -23.71 19.40 -40.59
N LYS A 389 -24.20 20.52 -41.14
CA LYS A 389 -25.55 20.54 -41.71
C LYS A 389 -25.59 19.61 -42.92
N LYS A 390 -26.52 18.66 -42.92
CA LYS A 390 -26.81 17.79 -44.05
C LYS A 390 -26.96 18.64 -45.30
N LYS A 391 -26.02 18.52 -46.25
CA LYS A 391 -26.12 19.18 -47.55
C LYS A 391 -27.34 18.56 -48.26
N THR A 392 -28.47 19.27 -48.25
CA THR A 392 -29.64 18.85 -49.01
C THR A 392 -29.36 19.14 -50.48
N LEU A 393 -29.59 18.14 -51.34
CA LEU A 393 -29.61 18.40 -52.77
C LEU A 393 -30.74 19.41 -53.02
N PRO A 394 -30.49 20.55 -53.69
CA PRO A 394 -31.56 21.51 -53.95
C PRO A 394 -32.71 20.82 -54.70
N LEU A 395 -33.95 21.11 -54.33
CA LEU A 395 -35.18 20.48 -54.85
C LEU A 395 -35.17 20.39 -56.39
N ILE A 396 -34.63 21.43 -57.04
CA ILE A 396 -34.47 21.53 -58.50
C ILE A 396 -33.61 20.38 -59.06
N LEU A 397 -32.50 20.04 -58.40
CA LEU A 397 -31.62 18.95 -58.84
C LEU A 397 -32.29 17.58 -58.61
N HIS A 398 -33.10 17.44 -57.55
CA HIS A 398 -33.92 16.25 -57.33
C HIS A 398 -34.97 16.06 -58.45
N LEU A 399 -35.68 17.13 -58.83
CA LEU A 399 -36.65 17.10 -59.92
C LEU A 399 -36.00 16.80 -61.28
N ILE A 400 -34.77 17.27 -61.51
CA ILE A 400 -33.99 16.97 -62.72
C ILE A 400 -33.55 15.50 -62.73
N LEU A 401 -33.13 14.94 -61.59
CA LEU A 401 -32.60 13.57 -61.49
C LEU A 401 -33.69 12.48 -61.41
N LEU A 402 -34.90 12.80 -60.94
CA LEU A 402 -36.02 11.88 -60.82
C LEU A 402 -36.37 11.11 -62.12
N PRO A 403 -36.49 11.74 -63.30
CA PRO A 403 -36.74 11.00 -64.54
C PRO A 403 -35.60 10.05 -64.92
N PHE A 404 -34.34 10.42 -64.65
CA PHE A 404 -33.20 9.53 -64.87
C PHE A 404 -33.24 8.32 -63.94
N TYR A 405 -33.64 8.51 -62.68
CA TYR A 405 -33.82 7.42 -61.72
C TYR A 405 -34.92 6.44 -62.16
N LEU A 406 -36.06 6.94 -62.63
CA LEU A 406 -37.15 6.12 -63.16
C LEU A 406 -36.71 5.34 -64.41
N ILE A 407 -35.96 5.98 -65.32
CA ILE A 407 -35.38 5.31 -66.50
C ILE A 407 -34.39 4.21 -66.07
N PHE A 408 -33.55 4.47 -65.08
CA PHE A 408 -32.64 3.47 -64.52
C PHE A 408 -33.38 2.28 -63.91
N LEU A 409 -34.49 2.52 -63.21
CA LEU A 409 -35.30 1.47 -62.59
C LEU A 409 -35.96 0.58 -63.64
N VAL A 410 -36.47 1.19 -64.72
CA VAL A 410 -37.01 0.46 -65.89
C VAL A 410 -35.92 -0.34 -66.61
N LEU A 411 -34.76 0.26 -66.85
CA LEU A 411 -33.61 -0.43 -67.48
C LEU A 411 -33.07 -1.56 -66.60
N GLY A 412 -33.11 -1.41 -65.27
CA GLY A 412 -32.75 -2.44 -64.30
C GLY A 412 -33.72 -3.63 -64.35
N MET A 413 -35.03 -3.39 -64.42
CA MET A 413 -36.03 -4.45 -64.61
C MET A 413 -35.88 -5.16 -65.95
N LEU A 414 -35.47 -4.44 -67.00
CA LEU A 414 -35.24 -4.99 -68.35
C LEU A 414 -33.82 -5.57 -68.55
N SER A 415 -32.94 -5.49 -67.55
CA SER A 415 -31.53 -5.90 -67.63
C SER A 415 -31.33 -7.41 -67.82
N GLN A 416 -32.39 -8.21 -67.65
CA GLN A 416 -32.40 -9.64 -67.99
C GLN A 416 -32.30 -9.89 -69.50
N ILE A 417 -32.55 -8.88 -70.34
CA ILE A 417 -32.32 -8.92 -71.78
C ILE A 417 -30.84 -8.58 -72.05
N PRO A 418 -30.04 -9.45 -72.72
CA PRO A 418 -28.58 -9.36 -72.74
C PRO A 418 -27.99 -8.02 -73.18
N TRP A 419 -28.51 -7.44 -74.28
CA TRP A 419 -27.99 -6.16 -74.80
C TRP A 419 -28.43 -4.96 -73.94
N ILE A 420 -29.61 -5.02 -73.33
CA ILE A 420 -30.09 -4.02 -72.36
C ILE A 420 -29.27 -4.10 -71.07
N GLY A 421 -28.91 -5.31 -70.61
CA GLY A 421 -28.02 -5.52 -69.46
C GLY A 421 -26.63 -4.92 -69.67
N TRP A 422 -26.08 -4.97 -70.89
CA TRP A 422 -24.82 -4.29 -71.24
C TRP A 422 -24.95 -2.77 -71.21
N ILE A 423 -26.02 -2.22 -71.80
CA ILE A 423 -26.30 -0.77 -71.76
C ILE A 423 -26.48 -0.29 -70.32
N PHE A 424 -27.20 -1.06 -69.49
CA PHE A 424 -27.40 -0.77 -68.08
C PHE A 424 -26.07 -0.75 -67.30
N LYS A 425 -25.17 -1.71 -67.53
CA LYS A 425 -23.84 -1.73 -66.90
C LYS A 425 -23.00 -0.52 -67.29
N ILE A 426 -23.00 -0.14 -68.56
CA ILE A 426 -22.28 1.05 -69.06
C ILE A 426 -22.87 2.32 -68.45
N LEU A 427 -24.19 2.47 -68.45
CA LEU A 427 -24.87 3.61 -67.83
C LEU A 427 -24.57 3.68 -66.33
N MET A 428 -24.60 2.55 -65.61
CA MET A 428 -24.26 2.50 -64.20
C MET A 428 -22.81 2.97 -63.95
N PHE A 429 -21.88 2.59 -64.82
CA PHE A 429 -20.48 3.00 -64.72
C PHE A 429 -20.28 4.49 -65.04
N VAL A 430 -21.01 5.03 -66.03
CA VAL A 430 -20.89 6.42 -66.50
C VAL A 430 -21.63 7.41 -65.60
N PHE A 431 -22.77 7.03 -65.02
CA PHE A 431 -23.64 7.94 -64.28
C PHE A 431 -23.73 7.62 -62.78
N ALA A 432 -23.79 6.36 -62.38
CA ALA A 432 -23.95 6.02 -60.95
C ALA A 432 -22.63 6.11 -60.16
N ILE A 433 -21.48 5.73 -60.76
CA ILE A 433 -20.16 5.84 -60.11
C ILE A 433 -19.74 7.30 -59.87
N PRO A 434 -19.90 8.24 -60.82
CA PRO A 434 -19.62 9.66 -60.57
C PRO A 434 -20.65 10.34 -59.66
N ALA A 435 -21.87 9.81 -59.57
CA ALA A 435 -22.90 10.28 -58.64
C ALA A 435 -22.78 9.68 -57.23
N MET A 436 -22.03 8.58 -57.03
CA MET A 436 -21.83 7.95 -55.72
C MET A 436 -21.32 8.91 -54.63
N PRO A 437 -20.40 9.87 -54.87
CA PRO A 437 -20.01 10.87 -53.87
C PRO A 437 -21.17 11.79 -53.43
N PHE A 438 -22.17 11.99 -54.29
CA PHE A 438 -23.37 12.78 -53.99
C PHE A 438 -24.51 11.93 -53.40
N LEU A 439 -24.42 10.60 -53.52
CA LEU A 439 -25.34 9.61 -52.94
C LEU A 439 -24.81 9.01 -51.62
N LYS A 440 -23.50 9.10 -51.35
CA LYS A 440 -22.92 8.80 -50.03
C LYS A 440 -23.60 9.71 -49.01
N SER A 441 -24.24 9.09 -48.04
CA SER A 441 -24.95 9.75 -46.95
C SER A 441 -24.11 10.89 -46.36
N ASN A 442 -24.62 12.12 -46.50
CA ASN A 442 -24.12 13.40 -45.93
C ASN A 442 -24.26 13.45 -44.40
N ALA A 443 -24.09 12.30 -43.77
CA ALA A 443 -24.31 12.06 -42.37
C ALA A 443 -23.01 12.23 -41.61
N ASP A 444 -23.09 12.90 -40.47
CA ASP A 444 -21.92 13.24 -39.67
C ASP A 444 -21.20 11.95 -39.23
N GLN A 445 -19.92 11.82 -39.60
CA GLN A 445 -19.15 10.61 -39.35
C GLN A 445 -19.03 10.31 -37.85
N ARG A 446 -19.04 11.33 -36.99
CA ARG A 446 -18.95 11.16 -35.53
C ARG A 446 -20.20 10.51 -34.98
N LYS A 447 -21.37 10.89 -35.52
CA LYS A 447 -22.66 10.26 -35.18
C LYS A 447 -22.67 8.79 -35.57
N LYS A 448 -22.23 8.47 -36.80
CA LYS A 448 -22.11 7.08 -37.26
C LYS A 448 -21.15 6.27 -36.40
N TRP A 449 -20.00 6.84 -36.07
CA TRP A 449 -18.98 6.20 -35.22
C TRP A 449 -19.57 5.89 -33.85
N ALA A 450 -20.17 6.87 -33.18
CA ALA A 450 -20.75 6.68 -31.86
C ALA A 450 -21.87 5.62 -31.87
N LEU A 451 -22.75 5.63 -32.87
CA LEU A 451 -23.80 4.61 -32.99
C LEU A 451 -23.25 3.21 -33.35
N ALA A 452 -22.14 3.13 -34.10
CA ALA A 452 -21.53 1.86 -34.49
C ALA A 452 -21.01 1.04 -33.29
N THR A 453 -20.76 1.68 -32.15
CA THR A 453 -20.44 1.00 -30.87
C THR A 453 -21.55 0.02 -30.43
N GLY A 454 -22.81 0.29 -30.79
CA GLY A 454 -23.98 -0.52 -30.44
C GLY A 454 -24.36 -1.58 -31.49
N ASP A 455 -23.60 -1.71 -32.58
CA ASP A 455 -23.99 -2.52 -33.75
C ASP A 455 -24.27 -3.98 -33.43
N LEU A 456 -23.52 -4.60 -32.51
CA LEU A 456 -23.77 -5.99 -32.10
C LEU A 456 -25.19 -6.15 -31.51
N ILE A 457 -25.61 -5.20 -30.69
CA ILE A 457 -26.94 -5.20 -30.08
C ILE A 457 -28.01 -4.92 -31.14
N TYR A 458 -27.72 -4.02 -32.10
CA TYR A 458 -28.62 -3.72 -33.20
C TYR A 458 -28.85 -4.92 -34.11
N VAL A 459 -27.77 -5.57 -34.55
CA VAL A 459 -27.83 -6.77 -35.39
C VAL A 459 -28.57 -7.90 -34.68
N ARG A 460 -28.27 -8.15 -33.40
CA ARG A 460 -28.96 -9.16 -32.59
C ARG A 460 -30.47 -8.90 -32.52
N ASN A 461 -30.88 -7.64 -32.46
CA ASN A 461 -32.27 -7.23 -32.37
C ASN A 461 -32.94 -6.93 -33.71
N LYS A 462 -32.25 -7.18 -34.84
CA LYS A 462 -32.71 -6.87 -36.21
C LYS A 462 -33.06 -5.39 -36.41
N ILE A 463 -32.28 -4.51 -35.78
CA ILE A 463 -32.36 -3.06 -35.94
C ILE A 463 -31.40 -2.64 -37.06
N SER A 464 -31.83 -1.74 -37.92
CA SER A 464 -31.02 -1.14 -38.97
C SER A 464 -29.86 -0.35 -38.36
N CYS A 465 -28.64 -0.72 -38.73
CA CYS A 465 -27.41 -0.10 -38.23
C CYS A 465 -26.51 0.47 -39.34
N ASP A 466 -26.70 0.04 -40.59
CA ASP A 466 -25.85 0.46 -41.71
C ASP A 466 -26.17 1.92 -42.09
N ASP A 467 -25.12 2.77 -42.08
CA ASP A 467 -25.18 4.17 -42.54
C ASP A 467 -26.17 5.09 -41.79
N VAL A 468 -26.41 4.81 -40.50
CA VAL A 468 -27.36 5.55 -39.65
C VAL A 468 -26.67 6.67 -38.85
N ASP A 469 -27.23 7.87 -38.88
CA ASP A 469 -26.79 9.04 -38.09
C ASP A 469 -27.90 9.71 -37.29
N THR A 470 -29.08 9.10 -37.23
CA THR A 470 -30.23 9.59 -36.47
C THR A 470 -30.47 8.73 -35.23
N LEU A 471 -30.88 9.38 -34.13
CA LEU A 471 -31.25 8.67 -32.92
C LEU A 471 -32.58 7.95 -33.08
N MET A 472 -33.54 8.55 -33.81
CA MET A 472 -34.81 7.91 -34.14
C MET A 472 -34.67 6.89 -35.28
N LEU A 473 -35.37 5.76 -35.14
CA LEU A 473 -35.47 4.71 -36.14
C LEU A 473 -36.90 4.18 -36.27
N ASP A 474 -37.29 3.84 -37.49
CA ASP A 474 -38.57 3.18 -37.74
C ASP A 474 -38.62 1.78 -37.12
N ASP A 475 -37.49 1.08 -37.01
CA ASP A 475 -37.43 -0.23 -36.34
C ASP A 475 -37.88 -0.18 -34.88
N PHE A 476 -37.56 0.91 -34.19
CA PHE A 476 -38.02 1.14 -32.81
C PHE A 476 -39.51 1.42 -32.75
N LYS A 477 -40.04 2.24 -33.67
CA LYS A 477 -41.47 2.54 -33.77
C LYS A 477 -42.28 1.30 -34.13
N ASN A 478 -41.82 0.52 -35.09
CA ASN A 478 -42.48 -0.70 -35.56
C ASN A 478 -42.55 -1.78 -34.47
N ASN A 479 -41.68 -1.73 -33.47
CA ASN A 479 -41.65 -2.66 -32.33
C ASN A 479 -41.65 -1.92 -30.98
N GLU A 480 -42.44 -0.85 -30.87
CA GLU A 480 -42.41 0.06 -29.72
C GLU A 480 -42.56 -0.65 -28.37
N ALA A 481 -43.52 -1.58 -28.24
CA ALA A 481 -43.73 -2.32 -27.00
C ALA A 481 -42.47 -3.08 -26.54
N LYS A 482 -41.78 -3.76 -27.46
CA LYS A 482 -40.54 -4.50 -27.18
C LYS A 482 -39.46 -3.56 -26.64
N PHE A 483 -39.28 -2.41 -27.28
CA PHE A 483 -38.20 -1.47 -26.92
C PHE A 483 -38.52 -0.62 -25.69
N ARG A 484 -39.80 -0.38 -25.40
CA ARG A 484 -40.23 0.17 -24.10
C ARG A 484 -39.93 -0.80 -22.96
N THR A 485 -40.26 -2.08 -23.13
CA THR A 485 -39.90 -3.11 -22.14
C THR A 485 -38.38 -3.20 -21.97
N HIS A 486 -37.61 -3.11 -23.06
CA HIS A 486 -36.16 -3.11 -22.98
C HIS A 486 -35.62 -1.88 -22.23
N LEU A 487 -36.15 -0.69 -22.48
CA LEU A 487 -35.81 0.52 -21.73
C LEU A 487 -36.14 0.37 -20.24
N ASP A 488 -37.30 -0.17 -19.90
CA ASP A 488 -37.71 -0.40 -18.51
C ASP A 488 -36.76 -1.38 -17.79
N GLN A 489 -36.26 -2.40 -18.50
CA GLN A 489 -35.24 -3.32 -17.99
C GLN A 489 -33.89 -2.63 -17.76
N LEU A 490 -33.47 -1.75 -18.67
CA LEU A 490 -32.23 -0.97 -18.52
C LEU A 490 -32.31 0.03 -17.35
N LEU A 491 -33.48 0.63 -17.14
CA LEU A 491 -33.79 1.49 -15.99
C LEU A 491 -33.94 0.74 -14.66
N LYS A 492 -34.01 -0.61 -14.70
CA LYS A 492 -34.25 -1.48 -13.56
C LYS A 492 -35.51 -1.06 -12.78
N LEU A 493 -36.62 -0.85 -13.49
CA LEU A 493 -37.90 -0.53 -12.84
C LEU A 493 -38.41 -1.70 -12.01
N GLU A 494 -38.81 -1.43 -10.78
CA GLU A 494 -39.46 -2.39 -9.88
C GLU A 494 -40.98 -2.38 -10.07
N GLN A 495 -41.55 -1.21 -10.38
CA GLN A 495 -42.97 -1.03 -10.65
C GLN A 495 -43.17 -0.42 -12.04
N ASN A 496 -44.25 -0.80 -12.72
CA ASN A 496 -44.61 -0.19 -13.99
C ASN A 496 -45.34 1.16 -13.76
N SER A 497 -44.63 2.11 -13.16
CA SER A 497 -45.12 3.45 -12.81
C SER A 497 -44.41 4.52 -13.65
N GLN A 498 -45.17 5.51 -14.14
CA GLN A 498 -44.60 6.66 -14.83
C GLN A 498 -43.72 7.52 -13.91
N ILE A 499 -44.08 7.63 -12.63
CA ILE A 499 -43.33 8.43 -11.64
C ILE A 499 -41.96 7.80 -11.39
N GLU A 500 -41.93 6.48 -11.14
CA GLU A 500 -40.67 5.76 -10.94
C GLU A 500 -39.78 5.86 -12.18
N ARG A 501 -40.36 5.71 -13.37
CA ARG A 501 -39.61 5.86 -14.64
C ARG A 501 -38.93 7.22 -14.75
N LEU A 502 -39.66 8.31 -14.47
CA LEU A 502 -39.08 9.66 -14.53
C LEU A 502 -37.96 9.85 -13.49
N GLN A 503 -38.15 9.33 -12.27
CA GLN A 503 -37.11 9.38 -11.22
C GLN A 503 -35.86 8.59 -11.60
N LYS A 504 -36.02 7.40 -12.18
CA LYS A 504 -34.89 6.57 -12.65
C LYS A 504 -34.18 7.19 -13.85
N ILE A 505 -34.91 7.87 -14.74
CA ILE A 505 -34.31 8.64 -15.84
C ILE A 505 -33.50 9.81 -15.28
N GLU A 506 -34.05 10.58 -14.34
CA GLU A 506 -33.32 11.66 -13.69
C GLU A 506 -32.04 11.14 -13.03
N PHE A 507 -32.15 10.10 -12.20
CA PHE A 507 -31.00 9.47 -11.57
C PHE A 507 -29.95 8.99 -12.58
N PHE A 508 -30.38 8.31 -13.65
CA PHE A 508 -29.50 7.89 -14.74
C PHE A 508 -28.75 9.06 -15.40
N LEU A 509 -29.42 10.19 -15.61
CA LEU A 509 -28.77 11.38 -16.17
C LEU A 509 -27.78 12.01 -15.18
N LYS A 510 -28.12 12.06 -13.89
CA LYS A 510 -27.30 12.66 -12.83
C LYS A 510 -26.09 11.82 -12.42
N GLU A 511 -26.15 10.52 -12.65
CA GLU A 511 -25.06 9.56 -12.42
C GLU A 511 -24.53 8.95 -13.71
N TYR A 512 -24.70 9.63 -14.85
CA TYR A 512 -24.44 9.06 -16.17
C TYR A 512 -23.02 8.48 -16.33
N PHE A 513 -22.01 9.05 -15.67
CA PHE A 513 -20.62 8.58 -15.78
C PHE A 513 -20.24 7.54 -14.72
N TYR A 514 -21.01 7.43 -13.64
CA TYR A 514 -20.83 6.39 -12.64
C TYR A 514 -21.21 5.02 -13.22
N VAL A 515 -20.42 3.99 -12.94
CA VAL A 515 -20.66 2.61 -13.38
C VAL A 515 -20.97 1.71 -12.19
N GLY A 516 -20.37 1.97 -11.03
CA GLY A 516 -20.52 1.14 -9.84
C GLY A 516 -19.19 0.96 -9.13
N ASP A 517 -19.24 0.28 -7.98
CA ASP A 517 -18.02 -0.24 -7.35
C ASP A 517 -17.45 -1.37 -8.21
N LEU A 518 -16.46 -1.06 -9.04
CA LEU A 518 -15.78 -2.01 -9.91
C LEU A 518 -15.05 -3.12 -9.13
N TYR A 519 -14.86 -2.98 -7.81
CA TYR A 519 -14.24 -4.01 -6.97
C TYR A 519 -15.15 -5.22 -6.77
N GLY A 520 -16.47 -5.02 -6.65
CA GLY A 520 -17.44 -6.13 -6.56
C GLY A 520 -17.45 -7.04 -7.79
N TRP A 521 -16.88 -6.55 -8.91
CA TRP A 521 -16.71 -7.27 -10.16
C TRP A 521 -15.34 -7.94 -10.30
N TYR A 522 -14.37 -7.54 -9.47
CA TYR A 522 -12.96 -7.95 -9.53
C TYR A 522 -12.70 -9.31 -8.85
N ASP A 523 -13.45 -9.64 -7.80
CA ASP A 523 -13.29 -10.89 -7.03
C ASP A 523 -13.64 -12.17 -7.81
N LEU A 524 -14.04 -12.05 -9.07
CA LEU A 524 -14.49 -13.18 -9.90
C LEU A 524 -13.36 -13.90 -10.65
N ASN A 525 -12.17 -13.31 -10.75
CA ASN A 525 -11.02 -13.98 -11.38
C ASN A 525 -9.71 -13.29 -10.98
N GLN A 526 -9.11 -13.75 -9.88
CA GLN A 526 -7.86 -13.20 -9.34
C GLN A 526 -6.63 -13.47 -10.24
N GLU A 527 -6.73 -14.36 -11.24
CA GLU A 527 -5.55 -14.99 -11.83
C GLU A 527 -5.17 -14.56 -13.27
N VAL A 528 -6.00 -13.85 -14.04
CA VAL A 528 -5.74 -13.74 -15.50
C VAL A 528 -5.64 -12.32 -16.06
N ARG A 529 -6.47 -11.36 -15.64
CA ARG A 529 -6.40 -9.96 -16.12
C ARG A 529 -7.44 -9.08 -15.40
N PRO A 530 -7.14 -7.81 -15.08
CA PRO A 530 -8.17 -6.87 -14.61
C PRO A 530 -9.25 -6.61 -15.69
N TYR A 531 -10.52 -6.83 -15.36
CA TYR A 531 -11.68 -6.65 -16.26
C TYR A 531 -12.25 -5.23 -16.27
N TYR A 532 -11.53 -4.24 -15.70
CA TYR A 532 -12.05 -2.89 -15.51
C TYR A 532 -12.45 -2.21 -16.83
N ARG A 533 -11.63 -2.36 -17.89
CA ARG A 533 -11.97 -1.85 -19.23
C ARG A 533 -13.20 -2.54 -19.81
N ASP A 534 -13.35 -3.84 -19.60
CA ASP A 534 -14.45 -4.64 -20.13
C ASP A 534 -15.79 -4.15 -19.57
N VAL A 535 -15.87 -3.96 -18.25
CA VAL A 535 -17.05 -3.45 -17.55
C VAL A 535 -17.34 -2.00 -17.98
N LEU A 536 -16.32 -1.15 -18.05
CA LEU A 536 -16.46 0.25 -18.45
C LEU A 536 -17.02 0.37 -19.87
N VAL A 537 -16.43 -0.34 -20.84
CA VAL A 537 -16.86 -0.33 -22.25
C VAL A 537 -18.27 -0.89 -22.39
N TYR A 538 -18.57 -2.03 -21.76
CA TYR A 538 -19.92 -2.59 -21.77
C TYR A 538 -20.95 -1.60 -21.22
N ALA A 539 -20.67 -0.97 -20.07
CA ALA A 539 -21.56 0.00 -19.45
C ALA A 539 -21.81 1.21 -20.37
N HIS A 540 -20.78 1.77 -21.00
CA HIS A 540 -20.95 2.91 -21.91
C HIS A 540 -21.71 2.56 -23.20
N ILE A 541 -21.55 1.35 -23.73
CA ILE A 541 -22.36 0.86 -24.87
C ILE A 541 -23.84 0.76 -24.47
N GLN A 542 -24.14 0.22 -23.29
CA GLN A 542 -25.52 0.18 -22.76
C GLN A 542 -26.08 1.60 -22.58
N LYS A 543 -25.28 2.53 -22.06
CA LYS A 543 -25.67 3.94 -21.88
C LYS A 543 -25.97 4.64 -23.20
N ILE A 544 -25.21 4.36 -24.28
CA ILE A 544 -25.49 4.89 -25.62
C ILE A 544 -26.86 4.41 -26.14
N ILE A 545 -27.14 3.11 -26.00
CA ILE A 545 -28.41 2.52 -26.45
C ILE A 545 -29.58 3.04 -25.63
N MET A 546 -29.41 3.11 -24.32
CA MET A 546 -30.40 3.67 -23.41
C MET A 546 -30.71 5.13 -23.75
N MET A 547 -29.68 5.95 -23.96
CA MET A 547 -29.85 7.36 -24.35
C MET A 547 -30.62 7.49 -25.68
N ARG A 548 -30.33 6.61 -26.64
CA ARG A 548 -31.04 6.55 -27.92
C ARG A 548 -32.52 6.20 -27.74
N LEU A 549 -32.85 5.24 -26.87
CA LEU A 549 -34.24 4.88 -26.54
C LEU A 549 -34.96 6.02 -25.79
N LEU A 550 -34.27 6.70 -24.87
CA LEU A 550 -34.81 7.86 -24.17
C LEU A 550 -35.20 8.97 -25.14
N HIS A 551 -34.36 9.24 -26.14
CA HIS A 551 -34.70 10.19 -27.20
C HIS A 551 -35.84 9.68 -28.10
N GLN A 552 -35.80 8.40 -28.52
CA GLN A 552 -36.84 7.78 -29.35
C GLN A 552 -38.24 7.87 -28.71
N PHE A 553 -38.32 7.84 -27.38
CA PHE A 553 -39.56 7.96 -26.61
C PHE A 553 -39.76 9.33 -25.97
N GLU A 554 -39.08 10.37 -26.47
CA GLU A 554 -39.30 11.78 -26.15
C GLU A 554 -39.02 12.16 -24.67
N TYR A 555 -38.20 11.39 -23.96
CA TYR A 555 -37.75 11.75 -22.60
C TYR A 555 -36.57 12.71 -22.59
N VAL A 556 -35.73 12.70 -23.63
CA VAL A 556 -34.51 13.52 -23.73
C VAL A 556 -34.45 14.18 -25.12
N GLY A 557 -34.10 15.47 -25.15
CA GLY A 557 -33.92 16.23 -26.38
C GLY A 557 -32.73 15.71 -27.21
N GLU A 558 -32.78 15.89 -28.53
CA GLU A 558 -31.74 15.35 -29.44
C GLU A 558 -30.34 15.90 -29.12
N ASP A 559 -30.22 17.21 -28.93
CA ASP A 559 -28.93 17.87 -28.64
C ASP A 559 -28.34 17.40 -27.30
N GLU A 560 -29.18 17.16 -26.30
CA GLU A 560 -28.75 16.64 -25.00
C GLU A 560 -28.30 15.18 -25.12
N ALA A 561 -29.08 14.34 -25.81
CA ALA A 561 -28.74 12.94 -26.03
C ALA A 561 -27.38 12.79 -26.75
N TRP A 562 -27.11 13.62 -27.77
CA TRP A 562 -25.83 13.58 -28.48
C TRP A 562 -24.62 13.94 -27.63
N GLN A 563 -24.77 14.84 -26.63
CA GLN A 563 -23.67 15.18 -25.73
C GLN A 563 -23.21 13.96 -24.93
N TYR A 564 -24.16 13.24 -24.34
CA TYR A 564 -23.88 12.02 -23.59
C TYR A 564 -23.38 10.87 -24.47
N ILE A 565 -23.98 10.69 -25.66
CA ILE A 565 -23.57 9.64 -26.61
C ILE A 565 -22.13 9.86 -27.09
N LEU A 566 -21.76 11.09 -27.46
CA LEU A 566 -20.40 11.39 -27.90
C LEU A 566 -19.39 11.34 -26.75
N ALA A 567 -19.78 11.74 -25.54
CA ALA A 567 -18.94 11.57 -24.36
C ALA A 567 -18.65 10.08 -24.07
N SER A 568 -19.67 9.23 -24.07
CA SER A 568 -19.50 7.77 -23.94
C SER A 568 -18.67 7.18 -25.07
N ALA A 569 -18.88 7.63 -26.30
CA ALA A 569 -18.09 7.19 -27.45
C ALA A 569 -16.61 7.56 -27.32
N GLN A 570 -16.30 8.76 -26.82
CA GLN A 570 -14.93 9.19 -26.51
C GLN A 570 -14.29 8.30 -25.43
N ILE A 571 -15.01 8.00 -24.35
CA ILE A 571 -14.54 7.09 -23.29
C ILE A 571 -14.21 5.71 -23.87
N ILE A 572 -15.10 5.15 -24.69
CA ILE A 572 -14.89 3.85 -25.36
C ILE A 572 -13.67 3.91 -26.29
N GLN A 573 -13.52 4.99 -27.07
CA GLN A 573 -12.39 5.18 -27.98
C GLN A 573 -11.05 5.25 -27.24
N GLU A 574 -11.02 5.84 -26.04
CA GLU A 574 -9.80 5.91 -25.22
C GLU A 574 -9.48 4.61 -24.47
N CYS A 575 -10.50 3.78 -24.20
CA CYS A 575 -10.31 2.48 -23.56
C CYS A 575 -9.82 1.38 -24.52
N CYS A 576 -10.01 1.55 -25.82
CA CYS A 576 -9.65 0.54 -26.83
C CYS A 576 -8.81 1.13 -27.98
N THR A 577 -8.17 0.25 -28.73
CA THR A 577 -7.29 0.57 -29.86
C THR A 577 -7.91 0.23 -31.22
N SER A 578 -9.00 -0.53 -31.23
CA SER A 578 -9.70 -0.94 -32.45
C SER A 578 -11.15 -1.37 -32.19
N TRP A 579 -11.95 -1.44 -33.27
CA TRP A 579 -13.30 -2.01 -33.24
C TRP A 579 -13.34 -3.45 -32.73
N GLN A 580 -12.34 -4.26 -33.10
CA GLN A 580 -12.26 -5.65 -32.67
C GLN A 580 -12.05 -5.76 -31.15
N GLU A 581 -11.14 -4.95 -30.60
CA GLU A 581 -10.88 -4.91 -29.15
C GLU A 581 -12.11 -4.40 -28.38
N MET A 582 -12.76 -3.34 -28.88
CA MET A 582 -14.03 -2.86 -28.30
C MET A 582 -15.09 -3.96 -28.28
N GLY A 583 -15.25 -4.71 -29.37
CA GLY A 583 -16.17 -5.84 -29.44
C GLY A 583 -15.84 -6.93 -28.42
N GLN A 584 -14.56 -7.24 -28.23
CA GLN A 584 -14.09 -8.19 -27.22
C GLN A 584 -14.46 -7.70 -25.82
N TYR A 585 -14.06 -6.48 -25.43
CA TYR A 585 -14.38 -5.88 -24.13
C TYR A 585 -15.88 -5.83 -23.87
N TYR A 586 -16.70 -5.53 -24.87
CA TYR A 586 -18.15 -5.62 -24.78
C TYR A 586 -18.63 -7.03 -24.42
N ALA A 587 -18.14 -8.06 -25.12
CA ALA A 587 -18.54 -9.44 -24.86
C ALA A 587 -18.11 -9.91 -23.46
N GLN A 588 -16.87 -9.60 -23.04
CA GLN A 588 -16.39 -9.92 -21.70
C GLN A 588 -17.19 -9.18 -20.62
N GLY A 589 -17.40 -7.87 -20.76
CA GLY A 589 -18.17 -7.08 -19.80
C GLY A 589 -19.63 -7.54 -19.69
N ARG A 590 -20.23 -8.00 -20.79
CA ARG A 590 -21.56 -8.63 -20.80
C ARG A 590 -21.58 -9.95 -20.04
N GLU A 591 -20.58 -10.80 -20.23
CA GLU A 591 -20.47 -12.08 -19.51
C GLU A 591 -20.36 -11.84 -18.00
N ILE A 592 -19.53 -10.87 -17.61
CA ILE A 592 -19.36 -10.44 -16.23
C ILE A 592 -20.69 -9.93 -15.63
N ASP A 593 -21.42 -9.06 -16.34
CA ASP A 593 -22.76 -8.59 -15.96
C ASP A 593 -23.75 -9.74 -15.74
N LEU A 594 -23.72 -10.77 -16.59
CA LEU A 594 -24.57 -11.95 -16.44
C LEU A 594 -24.19 -12.78 -15.22
N ILE A 595 -22.90 -12.99 -14.97
CA ILE A 595 -22.40 -13.73 -13.80
C ILE A 595 -22.88 -13.04 -12.52
N VAL A 596 -22.68 -11.73 -12.38
CA VAL A 596 -23.06 -10.98 -11.18
C VAL A 596 -24.58 -10.93 -11.00
N ARG A 597 -25.36 -10.78 -12.08
CA ARG A 597 -26.84 -10.74 -11.98
C ARG A 597 -27.45 -12.08 -11.61
N HIS A 598 -26.86 -13.19 -12.03
CA HIS A 598 -27.44 -14.53 -11.87
C HIS A 598 -26.75 -15.37 -10.80
N SER A 599 -25.63 -14.91 -10.24
CA SER A 599 -24.78 -15.66 -9.31
C SER A 599 -24.41 -17.06 -9.83
N ASP A 600 -24.30 -17.21 -11.16
CA ASP A 600 -23.97 -18.48 -11.83
C ASP A 600 -22.65 -18.34 -12.58
N TYR A 601 -21.61 -18.93 -11.97
CA TYR A 601 -20.23 -18.90 -12.47
C TYR A 601 -19.96 -19.92 -13.58
N ASN A 602 -20.84 -20.90 -13.77
CA ASN A 602 -20.59 -22.04 -14.64
C ASN A 602 -21.45 -22.03 -15.90
N ASN A 603 -22.60 -21.36 -15.90
CA ASN A 603 -23.57 -21.41 -16.99
C ASN A 603 -24.14 -20.03 -17.36
N TYR A 604 -23.32 -19.20 -18.01
CA TYR A 604 -23.72 -17.91 -18.55
C TYR A 604 -23.56 -17.85 -20.07
N ASP A 605 -24.32 -16.95 -20.71
CA ASP A 605 -24.39 -16.83 -22.16
C ASP A 605 -23.12 -16.19 -22.77
N LYS A 606 -22.36 -16.99 -23.51
CA LYS A 606 -21.13 -16.58 -24.24
C LYS A 606 -21.38 -16.28 -25.72
N SER A 607 -22.64 -16.14 -26.14
CA SER A 607 -23.01 -15.87 -27.54
C SER A 607 -22.36 -14.61 -28.11
N ALA A 608 -22.14 -13.57 -27.29
CA ALA A 608 -21.56 -12.31 -27.74
C ALA A 608 -20.19 -12.50 -28.40
N ARG A 609 -19.38 -13.46 -27.95
CA ARG A 609 -18.07 -13.77 -28.57
C ARG A 609 -18.23 -14.21 -30.03
N HIS A 610 -19.26 -15.01 -30.32
CA HIS A 610 -19.56 -15.49 -31.67
C HIS A 610 -20.20 -14.39 -32.53
N GLU A 611 -21.03 -13.53 -31.93
CA GLU A 611 -21.67 -12.40 -32.61
C GLU A 611 -20.64 -11.42 -33.19
N ILE A 612 -19.52 -11.19 -32.50
CA ILE A 612 -18.40 -10.37 -33.00
C ILE A 612 -17.86 -10.92 -34.32
N GLN A 613 -17.51 -12.21 -34.34
CA GLN A 613 -16.95 -12.85 -35.54
C GLN A 613 -17.95 -12.80 -36.70
N GLN A 614 -19.22 -13.12 -36.44
CA GLN A 614 -20.27 -13.03 -37.46
C GLN A 614 -20.44 -11.61 -38.00
N TYR A 615 -20.34 -10.59 -37.15
CA TYR A 615 -20.44 -9.19 -37.57
C TYR A 615 -19.24 -8.76 -38.43
N LEU A 616 -18.03 -9.18 -38.05
CA LEU A 616 -16.81 -8.94 -38.81
C LEU A 616 -16.76 -9.74 -40.12
N GLU A 617 -17.45 -10.88 -40.24
CA GLU A 617 -17.53 -11.64 -41.49
C GLU A 617 -18.45 -11.01 -42.54
N LYS A 618 -19.38 -10.12 -42.13
CA LYS A 618 -20.26 -9.42 -43.06
C LYS A 618 -19.46 -8.66 -44.13
N ARG A 619 -19.91 -8.75 -45.38
CA ARG A 619 -19.26 -8.09 -46.53
C ARG A 619 -19.19 -6.57 -46.36
N SER A 620 -20.21 -5.98 -45.75
CA SER A 620 -20.28 -4.57 -45.37
C SER A 620 -20.78 -4.47 -43.93
N CYS A 621 -20.02 -3.78 -43.08
CA CYS A 621 -20.41 -3.41 -41.73
C CYS A 621 -19.68 -2.11 -41.33
N ASN A 622 -20.20 -1.36 -40.36
CA ASN A 622 -19.64 -0.05 -39.99
C ASN A 622 -18.20 -0.17 -39.46
N TRP A 623 -17.87 -1.26 -38.75
CA TRP A 623 -16.54 -1.50 -38.19
C TRP A 623 -15.44 -1.67 -39.26
N LYS A 624 -15.82 -1.98 -40.51
CA LYS A 624 -14.89 -2.01 -41.66
C LYS A 624 -14.81 -0.70 -42.43
N SER A 625 -15.84 0.14 -42.34
CA SER A 625 -15.98 1.35 -43.15
C SER A 625 -15.61 2.64 -42.41
N LEU A 626 -15.67 2.62 -41.07
CA LEU A 626 -15.35 3.74 -40.21
C LEU A 626 -13.94 3.55 -39.61
N ASP A 627 -13.12 4.59 -39.71
CA ASP A 627 -11.83 4.62 -39.03
C ASP A 627 -12.04 4.63 -37.52
N TRP A 628 -11.21 3.86 -36.80
CA TRP A 628 -11.24 3.85 -35.34
C TRP A 628 -10.85 5.21 -34.77
N ASN A 629 -9.81 5.85 -35.34
CA ASN A 629 -9.21 7.08 -34.82
C ASN A 629 -9.89 8.35 -35.36
N LEU A 630 -11.21 8.46 -35.13
CA LEU A 630 -11.99 9.64 -35.50
C LEU A 630 -12.03 10.65 -34.35
N THR A 631 -11.78 11.93 -34.62
CA THR A 631 -11.98 13.00 -33.62
C THR A 631 -13.47 13.21 -33.34
N LEU A 632 -13.96 12.77 -32.16
CA LEU A 632 -15.38 12.80 -31.81
C LEU A 632 -15.83 14.15 -31.24
N LEU A 633 -14.95 14.86 -30.54
CA LEU A 633 -15.25 16.13 -29.87
C LEU A 633 -14.23 17.22 -30.25
N PRO A 634 -14.10 17.58 -31.54
CA PRO A 634 -13.18 18.63 -31.98
C PRO A 634 -13.46 19.99 -31.31
N GLU A 635 -14.68 20.24 -30.86
CA GLU A 635 -15.08 21.47 -30.17
C GLU A 635 -14.39 21.63 -28.81
N LEU A 636 -13.84 20.56 -28.24
CA LEU A 636 -13.08 20.58 -26.99
C LEU A 636 -11.57 20.77 -27.21
N ALA A 637 -11.06 20.61 -28.44
CA ALA A 637 -9.62 20.61 -28.72
C ALA A 637 -8.95 21.97 -28.46
N ASP A 638 -9.67 23.07 -28.64
CA ASP A 638 -9.16 24.44 -28.45
C ASP A 638 -9.31 24.96 -27.02
N LEU A 639 -9.97 24.20 -26.13
CA LEU A 639 -10.18 24.60 -24.75
C LEU A 639 -8.93 24.27 -23.92
N LYS A 640 -8.56 25.19 -23.02
CA LYS A 640 -7.42 25.00 -22.10
C LYS A 640 -7.87 24.30 -20.84
N ILE A 641 -7.14 23.26 -20.46
CA ILE A 641 -7.32 22.56 -19.19
C ILE A 641 -7.02 23.57 -18.07
N GLN A 642 -7.97 23.72 -17.15
CA GLN A 642 -7.78 24.60 -16.01
C GLN A 642 -7.01 23.85 -14.93
N PRO A 643 -6.03 24.49 -14.25
CA PRO A 643 -5.36 23.88 -13.12
C PRO A 643 -6.38 23.50 -12.04
N ILE A 644 -6.30 22.28 -11.51
CA ILE A 644 -7.09 21.90 -10.34
C ILE A 644 -6.56 22.70 -9.15
N MET A 645 -7.36 23.64 -8.66
CA MET A 645 -7.10 24.33 -7.39
C MET A 645 -7.48 23.36 -6.26
N PHE A 646 -6.54 22.53 -5.81
CA PHE A 646 -6.72 21.85 -4.54
C PHE A 646 -6.61 22.87 -3.42
N ASP A 647 -7.66 22.99 -2.61
CA ASP A 647 -7.50 23.55 -1.27
C ASP A 647 -6.42 22.72 -0.57
N SER A 648 -5.39 23.37 -0.04
CA SER A 648 -4.15 22.75 0.47
C SER A 648 -4.35 21.96 1.77
N ALA A 649 -5.51 21.33 1.95
CA ALA A 649 -5.89 20.51 3.09
C ALA A 649 -5.51 19.02 2.94
N ARG A 650 -4.76 18.64 1.90
CA ARG A 650 -3.99 17.38 1.91
C ARG A 650 -2.66 17.59 2.66
N THR A 651 -2.75 18.00 3.92
CA THR A 651 -1.79 17.51 4.91
C THR A 651 -2.20 16.08 5.21
N SER A 652 -1.20 15.21 5.32
CA SER A 652 -1.26 13.79 5.70
C SER A 652 -2.48 13.44 6.58
N PRO A 653 -3.15 12.29 6.36
CA PRO A 653 -4.30 11.92 7.17
C PRO A 653 -3.90 11.96 8.65
N ASP A 654 -4.47 12.92 9.37
CA ASP A 654 -4.33 13.07 10.81
C ASP A 654 -5.14 11.91 11.43
N TYR A 655 -4.49 10.76 11.58
CA TYR A 655 -5.02 9.54 12.21
C TYR A 655 -5.19 9.70 13.74
N SER A 656 -5.51 10.89 14.22
CA SER A 656 -5.65 11.18 15.65
C SER A 656 -7.07 11.08 16.19
N MET A 657 -8.10 10.77 15.38
CA MET A 657 -9.48 10.59 15.89
C MET A 657 -10.27 9.47 15.21
N ARG A 658 -9.91 8.21 15.49
CA ARG A 658 -10.88 7.09 15.59
C ARG A 658 -10.46 6.14 16.69
N ALA A 659 -10.68 6.57 17.93
CA ALA A 659 -10.67 5.72 19.12
C ALA A 659 -11.83 6.15 20.02
N SER A 660 -13.07 5.98 19.55
CA SER A 660 -14.29 5.91 20.36
C SER A 660 -15.53 5.68 19.49
N SER A 661 -15.83 4.42 19.17
CA SER A 661 -17.18 3.83 19.20
C SER A 661 -17.06 2.32 19.20
#